data_AF-A0AAW0DXF4-F1
#
_entry.id   AF-A0AAW0DXF4-F1
#
_cell.length_a   1.000
_cell.length_b   1.000
_cell.length_c   1.000
_cell.angle_alpha   90.00
_cell.angle_beta   90.00
_cell.angle_gamma   90.00
#
_symmetry.space_group_name_H-M   'P 1'
#
loop_
_entity.id
_entity.type
_entity.pdbx_description
1 polymer ?
#
loop_
_entity_poly.entity_id
_entity_poly.type
_entity_poly.pdbx_seq_one_letter_code
_entity_poly.pdbx_strand_id
1 'polypeptide(L)'
;MSTCSSPPLRYSPPPPPTPPPPKIYWNGSSQLAREFIENSVQAHEQNQRKQADGVGNSVPRLIDLVANRLAATADLDTIQTTLNAIAPAILQNNIHQWHALPYTIMRRTLLRLFYEGAQEGTEWEHSTSDETHNKIDEWILQNEKHLNNSTSDWQRGLVTLDDADHVFPDYVLTKFRRTIRRPDSLPGFTILSLATQTSIAIQPSTAAFAESFSLISQGLLKNLDWSNLFTAGGIVLASLTLQTLYDAPTWCRNSDIDIYVYGLSPTEANKKIRHIFDTFTANLPPGTRTFAVRNTKTVTFYAKYPLRRIQVILKLVKSPREVLLNFDLDICAMGWDGSKLWMLPRAARALETGANVFTMNLIYGHYLAERRETQPQRVFKYAGRGYGLRFLPSYIASLRNSAAPQDLERIAEDTEYQTRDWLVRTFGYPSESFCISIFPGYPLSGFAALMRPTILWGMGRARELLVNETYWSTSSYEDRPAHKSDPEFPWNKNFTITGYLTHIHECNAKETTAWILSDPERLERHGVHSLDGFEIADAVQRLSGAPTIELLLHPQYDLRLPVILPCNFVLYANELVAQAQALAGLHPCKILEPAVPDRELVGRSDEEQEGLFVWRITPEMMWQRLDRRVDEVFEVLQAFRRTNGHLGEEMLQAGRFRDELLKAETRRRQDSEFESFGRWVGRSPPALRELPRREEFGSDVSDSDSESD
;
A
#
# COMPACT_ATOMS: atom_id res chain seq x y z
N MET A 1 16.07 -35.97 -82.73
CA MET A 1 17.24 -35.69 -81.89
C MET A 1 17.52 -34.20 -81.95
N SER A 2 17.03 -33.45 -80.96
CA SER A 2 17.38 -32.05 -80.73
C SER A 2 17.17 -31.80 -79.24
N THR A 3 18.29 -31.69 -78.53
CA THR A 3 18.39 -31.55 -77.07
C THR A 3 18.26 -30.08 -76.69
N CYS A 4 17.20 -29.73 -75.96
CA CYS A 4 17.04 -28.41 -75.35
C CYS A 4 17.98 -28.22 -74.15
N SER A 5 18.91 -27.28 -74.29
CA SER A 5 19.81 -26.79 -73.25
C SER A 5 19.05 -25.90 -72.25
N SER A 6 19.05 -26.29 -70.97
CA SER A 6 18.65 -25.40 -69.86
C SER A 6 19.91 -24.83 -69.19
N PRO A 7 19.93 -23.54 -68.78
CA PRO A 7 21.12 -22.91 -68.21
C PRO A 7 21.42 -23.41 -66.79
N PRO A 8 22.70 -23.37 -66.33
CA PRO A 8 23.10 -23.89 -65.03
C PRO A 8 22.59 -23.01 -63.88
N LEU A 9 22.03 -23.67 -62.86
CA LEU A 9 21.65 -23.09 -61.57
C LEU A 9 22.88 -22.45 -60.90
N ARG A 10 22.83 -21.13 -60.68
CA ARG A 10 23.80 -20.43 -59.81
C ARG A 10 23.54 -20.86 -58.37
N TYR A 11 24.51 -21.54 -57.78
CA TYR A 11 24.59 -21.74 -56.34
C TYR A 11 24.83 -20.37 -55.67
N SER A 12 23.84 -19.86 -54.95
CA SER A 12 24.07 -18.77 -53.98
C SER A 12 24.66 -19.39 -52.71
N PRO A 13 25.77 -18.86 -52.15
CA PRO A 13 26.26 -19.33 -50.86
C PRO A 13 25.19 -19.07 -49.78
N PRO A 14 25.08 -19.94 -48.76
CA PRO A 14 24.18 -19.71 -47.64
C PRO A 14 24.53 -18.36 -46.97
N PRO A 15 23.52 -17.63 -46.45
CA PRO A 15 23.78 -16.40 -45.71
C PRO A 15 24.78 -16.70 -44.58
N PRO A 16 25.72 -15.79 -44.30
CA PRO A 16 26.66 -15.99 -43.20
C PRO A 16 25.90 -16.27 -41.91
N PRO A 17 26.41 -17.17 -41.05
CA PRO A 17 25.79 -17.42 -39.75
C PRO A 17 25.64 -16.07 -39.03
N THR A 18 24.43 -15.78 -38.56
CA THR A 18 24.18 -14.63 -37.70
C THR A 18 25.18 -14.67 -36.55
N PRO A 19 25.94 -13.58 -36.31
CA PRO A 19 26.89 -13.55 -35.21
C PRO A 19 26.16 -13.93 -33.91
N PRO A 20 26.79 -14.70 -33.00
CA PRO A 20 26.20 -14.98 -31.71
C PRO A 20 25.85 -13.64 -31.03
N PRO A 21 24.72 -13.57 -30.30
CA PRO A 21 24.36 -12.36 -29.59
C PRO A 21 25.55 -11.93 -28.70
N PRO A 22 25.90 -10.64 -28.68
CA PRO A 22 27.04 -10.16 -27.92
C PRO A 22 26.88 -10.57 -26.45
N LYS A 23 27.96 -11.08 -25.84
CA LYS A 23 27.98 -11.37 -24.40
C LYS A 23 27.82 -10.05 -23.64
N ILE A 24 26.70 -9.91 -22.93
CA ILE A 24 26.44 -8.77 -22.04
C ILE A 24 27.21 -9.01 -20.74
N TYR A 25 28.05 -8.06 -20.34
CA TYR A 25 28.75 -8.10 -19.06
C TYR A 25 27.84 -7.60 -17.93
N TRP A 26 27.86 -8.28 -16.79
CA TRP A 26 27.06 -7.96 -15.60
C TRP A 26 27.99 -7.69 -14.43
N ASN A 27 27.96 -6.48 -13.89
CA ASN A 27 28.75 -6.03 -12.74
C ASN A 27 27.95 -4.99 -11.94
N GLY A 28 28.43 -4.65 -10.73
CA GLY A 28 27.91 -3.50 -9.97
C GLY A 28 26.40 -3.46 -9.78
N SER A 29 25.79 -2.34 -10.19
CA SER A 29 24.37 -2.03 -9.92
C SER A 29 23.42 -2.80 -10.85
N SER A 30 23.81 -3.04 -12.10
CA SER A 30 23.05 -3.78 -13.10
C SER A 30 22.90 -5.25 -12.76
N GLN A 31 23.97 -5.88 -12.26
CA GLN A 31 23.90 -7.25 -11.75
C GLN A 31 22.94 -7.36 -10.57
N LEU A 32 23.08 -6.47 -9.58
CA LEU A 32 22.21 -6.44 -8.39
C LEU A 32 20.74 -6.23 -8.77
N ALA A 33 20.47 -5.29 -9.68
CA ALA A 33 19.13 -5.00 -10.20
C ALA A 33 18.51 -6.23 -10.89
N ARG A 34 19.29 -6.90 -11.75
CA ARG A 34 18.85 -8.10 -12.46
C ARG A 34 18.55 -9.24 -11.50
N GLU A 35 19.49 -9.57 -10.61
CA GLU A 35 19.32 -10.63 -9.60
C GLU A 35 18.11 -10.37 -8.71
N PHE A 36 17.89 -9.10 -8.31
CA PHE A 36 16.70 -8.71 -7.55
C PHE A 36 15.40 -9.04 -8.30
N ILE A 37 15.31 -8.68 -9.58
CA ILE A 37 14.12 -8.95 -10.41
C ILE A 37 13.93 -10.46 -10.58
N GLU A 38 14.98 -11.18 -10.98
CA GLU A 38 14.93 -12.63 -11.23
C GLU A 38 14.51 -13.40 -9.97
N ASN A 39 15.15 -13.12 -8.83
CA ASN A 39 14.80 -13.75 -7.55
C ASN A 39 13.37 -13.44 -7.13
N SER A 40 12.92 -12.19 -7.35
CA SER A 40 11.57 -11.76 -6.97
C SER A 40 10.48 -12.38 -7.83
N VAL A 41 10.72 -12.52 -9.13
CA VAL A 41 9.82 -13.20 -10.06
C VAL A 41 9.79 -14.70 -9.74
N GLN A 42 10.96 -15.33 -9.56
CA GLN A 42 11.06 -16.75 -9.25
C GLN A 42 10.39 -17.09 -7.91
N ALA A 43 10.61 -16.29 -6.86
CA ALA A 43 9.95 -16.48 -5.57
C ALA A 43 8.43 -16.35 -5.70
N HIS A 44 7.94 -15.42 -6.52
CA HIS A 44 6.51 -15.27 -6.79
C HIS A 44 5.93 -16.50 -7.49
N GLU A 45 6.58 -17.00 -8.54
CA GLU A 45 6.15 -18.20 -9.25
C GLU A 45 6.17 -19.44 -8.36
N GLN A 46 7.20 -19.60 -7.52
CA GLN A 46 7.27 -20.68 -6.54
C GLN A 46 6.13 -20.59 -5.51
N ASN A 47 5.82 -19.39 -5.03
CA ASN A 47 4.71 -19.18 -4.10
C ASN A 47 3.36 -19.48 -4.76
N GLN A 48 3.15 -19.09 -6.03
CA GLN A 48 1.94 -19.48 -6.77
C GLN A 48 1.83 -20.99 -6.95
N ARG A 49 2.93 -21.70 -7.23
CA ARG A 49 2.94 -23.18 -7.34
C ARG A 49 2.63 -23.84 -6.00
N LYS A 50 3.27 -23.39 -4.92
CA LYS A 50 2.96 -23.87 -3.54
C LYS A 50 1.49 -23.63 -3.17
N GLN A 51 0.91 -22.51 -3.59
CA GLN A 51 -0.51 -22.21 -3.40
C GLN A 51 -1.41 -23.17 -4.21
N ALA A 52 -1.02 -23.53 -5.43
CA ALA A 52 -1.75 -24.49 -6.25
C ALA A 52 -1.65 -25.94 -5.72
N ASP A 53 -0.50 -26.31 -5.14
CA ASP A 53 -0.22 -27.67 -4.68
C ASP A 53 -0.74 -27.97 -3.25
N GLY A 54 -1.28 -26.99 -2.53
CA GLY A 54 -2.04 -27.20 -1.29
C GLY A 54 -1.30 -27.92 -0.15
N VAL A 55 0.03 -27.82 -0.08
CA VAL A 55 0.84 -28.62 0.85
C VAL A 55 0.84 -28.04 2.27
N GLY A 56 0.06 -28.64 3.17
CA GLY A 56 0.17 -28.48 4.62
C GLY A 56 0.74 -29.74 5.27
N ASN A 57 1.89 -29.62 5.95
CA ASN A 57 2.65 -30.71 6.59
C ASN A 57 2.08 -31.18 7.95
N SER A 58 0.77 -31.27 8.11
CA SER A 58 0.16 -31.86 9.31
C SER A 58 -1.16 -32.55 8.99
N VAL A 59 -1.37 -33.76 9.50
CA VAL A 59 -2.65 -34.47 9.41
C VAL A 59 -3.71 -33.63 10.14
N PRO A 60 -4.73 -33.07 9.45
CA PRO A 60 -5.75 -32.24 10.09
C PRO A 60 -6.63 -33.10 11.00
N ARG A 61 -7.11 -32.54 12.12
CA ARG A 61 -8.11 -33.25 12.95
C ARG A 61 -9.39 -33.43 12.14
N LEU A 62 -10.16 -34.47 12.44
CA LEU A 62 -11.42 -34.76 11.74
C LEU A 62 -12.37 -33.54 11.73
N ILE A 63 -12.41 -32.79 12.83
CA ILE A 63 -13.24 -31.60 12.97
C ILE A 63 -12.79 -30.45 12.03
N ASP A 64 -11.49 -30.32 11.79
CA ASP A 64 -10.92 -29.32 10.88
C ASP A 64 -11.21 -29.70 9.40
N LEU A 65 -11.26 -31.00 9.08
CA LEU A 65 -11.70 -31.49 7.77
C LEU A 65 -13.19 -31.19 7.52
N VAL A 66 -14.05 -31.34 8.53
CA VAL A 66 -15.47 -30.99 8.44
C VAL A 66 -15.63 -29.49 8.19
N ALA A 67 -14.92 -28.65 8.95
CA ALA A 67 -14.93 -27.20 8.75
C ALA A 67 -14.49 -26.79 7.34
N ASN A 68 -13.41 -27.39 6.81
CA ASN A 68 -12.94 -27.11 5.45
C ASN A 68 -13.94 -27.56 4.38
N ARG A 69 -14.62 -28.69 4.56
CA ARG A 69 -15.69 -29.14 3.65
C ARG A 69 -16.91 -28.22 3.70
N LEU A 70 -17.31 -27.79 4.89
CA LEU A 70 -18.38 -26.80 5.07
C LEU A 70 -17.99 -25.48 4.41
N ALA A 71 -16.77 -25.01 4.63
CA ALA A 71 -16.19 -23.85 3.99
C ALA A 71 -15.95 -23.99 2.48
N ALA A 72 -16.16 -25.16 1.88
CA ALA A 72 -16.19 -25.35 0.44
C ALA A 72 -17.63 -25.31 -0.13
N THR A 73 -18.64 -25.55 0.71
CA THR A 73 -20.06 -25.58 0.32
C THR A 73 -20.53 -24.20 -0.15
N ALA A 74 -21.22 -24.09 -1.29
CA ALA A 74 -21.58 -22.79 -1.86
C ALA A 74 -22.68 -22.05 -1.08
N ASP A 75 -23.61 -22.78 -0.46
CA ASP A 75 -24.78 -22.22 0.20
C ASP A 75 -24.54 -21.92 1.69
N LEU A 76 -24.73 -20.65 2.08
CA LEU A 76 -24.58 -20.17 3.46
C LEU A 76 -25.61 -20.79 4.40
N ASP A 77 -26.84 -21.03 3.94
CA ASP A 77 -27.91 -21.56 4.78
C ASP A 77 -27.68 -23.04 5.10
N THR A 78 -27.16 -23.81 4.14
CA THR A 78 -26.70 -25.19 4.36
C THR A 78 -25.57 -25.25 5.39
N ILE A 79 -24.58 -24.35 5.29
CA ILE A 79 -23.51 -24.27 6.29
C ILE A 79 -24.11 -23.98 7.67
N GLN A 80 -24.98 -22.97 7.77
CA GLN A 80 -25.60 -22.58 9.04
C GLN A 80 -26.44 -23.72 9.64
N THR A 81 -27.23 -24.42 8.82
CA THR A 81 -28.05 -25.56 9.25
C THR A 81 -27.19 -26.70 9.77
N THR A 82 -26.06 -26.97 9.10
CA THR A 82 -25.14 -28.03 9.54
C THR A 82 -24.45 -27.66 10.84
N LEU A 83 -23.99 -26.41 10.99
CA LEU A 83 -23.48 -25.91 12.26
C LEU A 83 -24.55 -25.98 13.34
N ASN A 84 -25.81 -25.78 12.99
CA ASN A 84 -26.89 -25.84 13.97
C ASN A 84 -27.11 -27.22 14.59
N ALA A 85 -26.74 -28.27 13.87
CA ALA A 85 -26.79 -29.65 14.34
C ALA A 85 -25.58 -30.07 15.19
N ILE A 86 -24.51 -29.26 15.25
CA ILE A 86 -23.32 -29.54 16.06
C ILE A 86 -23.57 -29.08 17.51
N ALA A 87 -23.14 -29.89 18.48
CA ALA A 87 -23.29 -29.57 19.90
C ALA A 87 -22.63 -28.22 20.27
N PRO A 88 -23.30 -27.35 21.05
CA PRO A 88 -22.78 -26.02 21.41
C PRO A 88 -21.36 -26.02 21.98
N ALA A 89 -21.05 -26.95 22.90
CA ALA A 89 -19.72 -27.06 23.52
C ALA A 89 -18.60 -27.36 22.50
N ILE A 90 -18.89 -28.08 21.42
CA ILE A 90 -17.92 -28.33 20.35
C ILE A 90 -17.66 -27.05 19.56
N LEU A 91 -18.72 -26.31 19.22
CA LEU A 91 -18.62 -25.07 18.47
C LEU A 91 -17.88 -24.00 19.25
N GLN A 92 -18.22 -23.79 20.52
CA GLN A 92 -17.58 -22.81 21.41
C GLN A 92 -16.05 -22.98 21.46
N ASN A 93 -15.57 -24.22 21.50
CA ASN A 93 -14.14 -24.52 21.61
C ASN A 93 -13.36 -24.41 20.28
N ASN A 94 -14.04 -24.51 19.13
CA ASN A 94 -13.36 -24.71 17.84
C ASN A 94 -13.65 -23.66 16.78
N ILE A 95 -14.77 -22.93 16.85
CA ILE A 95 -15.20 -22.06 15.74
C ILE A 95 -14.18 -20.96 15.38
N HIS A 96 -13.45 -20.47 16.37
CA HIS A 96 -12.38 -19.47 16.19
C HIS A 96 -11.13 -20.03 15.50
N GLN A 97 -11.03 -21.35 15.29
CA GLN A 97 -9.94 -21.99 14.55
C GLN A 97 -10.33 -22.31 13.10
N TRP A 98 -11.60 -22.12 12.73
CA TRP A 98 -12.13 -22.46 11.41
C TRP A 98 -12.07 -21.25 10.47
N HIS A 99 -10.85 -20.83 10.12
CA HIS A 99 -10.57 -19.58 9.39
C HIS A 99 -11.11 -19.56 7.94
N ALA A 100 -11.47 -20.71 7.38
CA ALA A 100 -12.05 -20.81 6.04
C ALA A 100 -13.56 -20.52 6.02
N LEU A 101 -14.24 -20.56 7.17
CA LEU A 101 -15.67 -20.26 7.23
C LEU A 101 -15.96 -18.80 6.84
N PRO A 102 -17.13 -18.52 6.23
CA PRO A 102 -17.55 -17.14 6.05
C PRO A 102 -17.71 -16.42 7.39
N TYR A 103 -17.25 -15.17 7.47
CA TYR A 103 -17.30 -14.39 8.71
C TYR A 103 -18.73 -14.23 9.25
N THR A 104 -19.71 -14.05 8.36
CA THR A 104 -21.13 -13.95 8.71
C THR A 104 -21.63 -15.21 9.41
N ILE A 105 -21.24 -16.40 8.94
CA ILE A 105 -21.57 -17.68 9.55
C ILE A 105 -20.91 -17.83 10.92
N MET A 106 -19.63 -17.47 11.03
CA MET A 106 -18.91 -17.48 12.30
C MET A 106 -19.62 -16.57 13.32
N ARG A 107 -19.97 -15.34 12.93
CA ARG A 107 -20.69 -14.39 13.80
C ARG A 107 -22.10 -14.86 14.17
N ARG A 108 -22.89 -15.36 13.21
CA ARG A 108 -24.22 -15.95 13.45
C ARG A 108 -24.17 -17.06 14.50
N THR A 109 -23.19 -17.94 14.37
CA THR A 109 -23.03 -19.06 15.29
C THR A 109 -22.62 -18.60 16.68
N LEU A 110 -21.68 -17.65 16.80
CA LEU A 110 -21.32 -17.05 18.10
C LEU A 110 -22.51 -16.36 18.77
N LEU A 111 -23.31 -15.59 18.02
CA LEU A 111 -24.52 -14.94 18.53
C LEU A 111 -25.55 -15.97 19.02
N ARG A 112 -25.77 -17.06 18.28
CA ARG A 112 -26.67 -18.13 18.69
C ARG A 112 -26.20 -18.77 20.01
N LEU A 113 -24.92 -19.13 20.09
CA LEU A 113 -24.34 -19.76 21.28
C LEU A 113 -24.47 -18.86 22.52
N PHE A 114 -24.35 -17.54 22.32
CA PHE A 114 -24.57 -16.55 23.37
C PHE A 114 -26.03 -16.56 23.87
N TYR A 115 -27.02 -16.50 22.96
CA TYR A 115 -28.43 -16.49 23.36
C TYR A 115 -28.88 -17.81 23.98
N GLU A 116 -28.40 -18.96 23.48
CA GLU A 116 -28.71 -20.27 24.07
C GLU A 116 -28.12 -20.41 25.48
N GLY A 117 -26.86 -20.00 25.69
CA GLY A 117 -26.22 -20.03 27.02
C GLY A 117 -26.90 -19.11 28.04
N ALA A 118 -27.39 -17.95 27.59
CA ALA A 118 -28.14 -17.01 28.44
C ALA A 118 -29.50 -17.57 28.90
N GLN A 119 -30.15 -18.44 28.10
CA GLN A 119 -31.41 -19.09 28.49
C GLN A 119 -31.21 -20.27 29.44
N GLU A 120 -30.06 -20.93 29.42
CA GLU A 120 -29.75 -22.08 30.29
C GLU A 120 -29.26 -21.67 31.71
N GLY A 121 -29.24 -20.37 32.03
CA GLY A 121 -28.85 -19.88 33.36
C GLY A 121 -27.39 -20.12 33.73
N THR A 122 -26.56 -20.50 32.75
CA THR A 122 -25.10 -20.51 32.91
C THR A 122 -24.60 -19.08 32.99
N GLU A 123 -23.71 -18.77 33.95
CA GLU A 123 -22.93 -17.51 33.98
C GLU A 123 -22.03 -17.46 32.74
N TRP A 124 -22.61 -17.10 31.61
CA TRP A 124 -21.89 -16.78 30.42
C TRP A 124 -21.61 -15.28 30.47
N GLU A 125 -20.35 -14.94 30.75
CA GLU A 125 -19.87 -13.56 30.58
C GLU A 125 -20.28 -13.08 29.19
N HIS A 126 -20.73 -11.83 29.10
CA HIS A 126 -21.29 -11.26 27.88
C HIS A 126 -20.48 -11.65 26.64
N SER A 127 -21.12 -11.81 25.47
CA SER A 127 -20.44 -11.90 24.17
C SER A 127 -19.54 -10.69 23.85
N THR A 128 -19.40 -9.75 24.80
CA THR A 128 -18.48 -8.63 24.85
C THR A 128 -17.24 -8.90 25.70
N SER A 129 -16.98 -10.13 26.16
CA SER A 129 -15.77 -10.44 26.91
C SER A 129 -14.53 -10.11 26.07
N ASP A 130 -13.49 -9.61 26.74
CA ASP A 130 -12.24 -9.25 26.10
C ASP A 130 -11.70 -10.44 25.29
N GLU A 131 -11.76 -11.67 25.83
CA GLU A 131 -11.29 -12.89 25.16
C GLU A 131 -11.96 -13.15 23.80
N THR A 132 -13.26 -12.89 23.68
CA THR A 132 -14.02 -13.09 22.43
C THR A 132 -13.53 -12.15 21.34
N HIS A 133 -13.35 -10.86 21.66
CA HIS A 133 -12.82 -9.86 20.72
C HIS A 133 -11.42 -10.21 20.25
N ASN A 134 -10.55 -10.70 21.13
CA ASN A 134 -9.22 -11.16 20.74
C ASN A 134 -9.29 -12.34 19.76
N LYS A 135 -10.11 -13.36 20.05
CA LYS A 135 -10.28 -14.53 19.16
C LYS A 135 -10.83 -14.16 17.79
N ILE A 136 -11.73 -13.17 17.71
CA ILE A 136 -12.26 -12.66 16.43
C ILE A 136 -11.15 -11.99 15.63
N ASP A 137 -10.31 -11.16 16.25
CA ASP A 137 -9.22 -10.49 15.54
C ASP A 137 -8.15 -11.48 15.05
N GLU A 138 -7.78 -12.46 15.87
CA GLU A 138 -6.92 -13.57 15.45
C GLU A 138 -7.52 -14.34 14.28
N TRP A 139 -8.82 -14.65 14.36
CA TRP A 139 -9.53 -15.31 13.28
C TRP A 139 -9.48 -14.49 11.99
N ILE A 140 -9.69 -13.16 12.06
CA ILE A 140 -9.64 -12.25 10.91
C ILE A 140 -8.24 -12.27 10.28
N LEU A 141 -7.17 -12.18 11.08
CA LEU A 141 -5.80 -12.23 10.57
C LEU A 141 -5.49 -13.52 9.80
N GLN A 142 -6.00 -14.66 10.26
CA GLN A 142 -5.81 -15.94 9.55
C GLN A 142 -6.77 -16.09 8.35
N ASN A 143 -8.01 -15.61 8.47
CA ASN A 143 -8.99 -15.63 7.40
C ASN A 143 -8.49 -14.81 6.19
N GLU A 144 -7.84 -13.66 6.41
CA GLU A 144 -7.32 -12.87 5.30
C GLU A 144 -6.17 -13.55 4.55
N LYS A 145 -5.33 -14.33 5.25
CA LYS A 145 -4.33 -15.19 4.58
C LYS A 145 -5.03 -16.22 3.70
N HIS A 146 -6.13 -16.80 4.18
CA HIS A 146 -6.95 -17.72 3.38
C HIS A 146 -7.58 -17.02 2.17
N LEU A 147 -8.19 -15.84 2.35
CA LEU A 147 -8.81 -15.07 1.26
C LEU A 147 -7.81 -14.62 0.19
N ASN A 148 -6.59 -14.25 0.59
CA ASN A 148 -5.51 -13.92 -0.34
C ASN A 148 -5.11 -15.09 -1.24
N ASN A 149 -5.25 -16.32 -0.75
CA ASN A 149 -4.87 -17.54 -1.47
C ASN A 149 -6.07 -18.21 -2.17
N SER A 150 -7.29 -17.74 -1.92
CA SER A 150 -8.51 -18.38 -2.41
C SER A 150 -8.81 -18.05 -3.86
N THR A 151 -9.12 -19.08 -4.65
CA THR A 151 -9.64 -18.98 -6.03
C THR A 151 -11.16 -19.03 -6.09
N SER A 152 -11.85 -19.17 -4.95
CA SER A 152 -13.32 -19.14 -4.90
C SER A 152 -13.88 -17.78 -5.28
N ASP A 153 -15.19 -17.75 -5.58
CA ASP A 153 -15.95 -16.52 -5.83
C ASP A 153 -15.50 -15.38 -4.90
N TRP A 154 -15.25 -14.22 -5.48
CA TRP A 154 -14.70 -13.07 -4.76
C TRP A 154 -15.65 -12.58 -3.66
N GLN A 155 -16.96 -12.80 -3.82
CA GLN A 155 -17.98 -12.47 -2.81
C GLN A 155 -17.82 -13.32 -1.55
N ARG A 156 -17.28 -14.54 -1.70
CA ARG A 156 -17.09 -15.47 -0.59
C ARG A 156 -16.06 -14.93 0.40
N GLY A 157 -16.48 -14.82 1.66
CA GLY A 157 -15.68 -14.30 2.76
C GLY A 157 -15.77 -12.78 2.96
N LEU A 158 -16.49 -12.07 2.08
CA LEU A 158 -16.87 -10.69 2.30
C LEU A 158 -18.17 -10.60 3.09
N VAL A 159 -18.43 -9.42 3.64
CA VAL A 159 -19.61 -9.09 4.43
C VAL A 159 -20.38 -7.99 3.70
N THR A 160 -21.71 -8.08 3.70
CA THR A 160 -22.57 -7.02 3.17
C THR A 160 -23.33 -6.28 4.26
N LEU A 161 -23.91 -5.13 3.94
CA LEU A 161 -24.78 -4.43 4.88
C LEU A 161 -26.08 -5.21 5.16
N ASP A 162 -26.47 -6.12 4.27
CA ASP A 162 -27.61 -7.01 4.48
C ASP A 162 -27.31 -8.08 5.56
N ASP A 163 -26.02 -8.34 5.84
CA ASP A 163 -25.59 -9.26 6.91
C ASP A 163 -25.49 -8.58 8.29
N ALA A 164 -25.73 -7.28 8.37
CA ALA A 164 -25.39 -6.45 9.53
C ALA A 164 -26.04 -6.90 10.84
N ASP A 165 -27.25 -7.48 10.79
CA ASP A 165 -27.97 -7.99 11.98
C ASP A 165 -27.24 -9.15 12.68
N HIS A 166 -26.38 -9.84 11.94
CA HIS A 166 -25.61 -10.96 12.45
C HIS A 166 -24.15 -10.62 12.67
N VAL A 167 -23.70 -9.52 12.09
CA VAL A 167 -22.32 -9.08 12.18
C VAL A 167 -22.12 -8.24 13.42
N PHE A 168 -23.06 -7.35 13.75
CA PHE A 168 -22.99 -6.48 14.92
C PHE A 168 -23.84 -7.06 16.06
N PRO A 169 -23.26 -7.31 17.24
CA PRO A 169 -23.97 -7.97 18.34
C PRO A 169 -24.80 -6.98 19.16
N ASP A 170 -24.32 -5.74 19.29
CA ASP A 170 -24.94 -4.67 20.05
C ASP A 170 -25.28 -3.50 19.12
N TYR A 171 -26.51 -3.49 18.62
CA TYR A 171 -27.02 -2.42 17.78
C TYR A 171 -28.49 -2.10 18.04
N VAL A 172 -28.86 -0.86 17.75
CA VAL A 172 -30.25 -0.39 17.70
C VAL A 172 -30.57 0.02 16.27
N LEU A 173 -31.53 -0.67 15.65
CA LEU A 173 -32.02 -0.36 14.31
C LEU A 173 -33.26 0.53 14.39
N THR A 174 -33.24 1.61 13.61
CA THR A 174 -34.39 2.50 13.38
C THR A 174 -34.61 2.64 11.87
N LYS A 175 -35.72 3.27 11.48
CA LYS A 175 -35.99 3.58 10.06
C LYS A 175 -34.86 4.40 9.40
N PHE A 176 -34.15 5.23 10.16
CA PHE A 176 -33.18 6.20 9.62
C PHE A 176 -31.73 5.78 9.76
N ARG A 177 -31.43 4.88 10.71
CA ARG A 177 -30.04 4.49 11.05
C ARG A 177 -29.98 3.21 11.83
N ARG A 178 -28.84 2.55 11.74
CA ARG A 178 -28.37 1.52 12.66
C ARG A 178 -27.29 2.12 13.55
N THR A 179 -27.54 2.16 14.85
CA THR A 179 -26.55 2.62 15.83
C THR A 179 -25.87 1.40 16.45
N ILE A 180 -24.57 1.23 16.22
CA ILE A 180 -23.77 0.15 16.79
C ILE A 180 -23.11 0.70 18.06
N ARG A 181 -23.30 0.03 19.20
CA ARG A 181 -22.59 0.35 20.44
C ARG A 181 -21.23 -0.33 20.40
N ARG A 182 -20.19 0.43 20.75
CA ARG A 182 -18.82 -0.07 20.81
C ARG A 182 -18.54 -0.66 22.20
N PRO A 183 -17.67 -1.68 22.30
CA PRO A 183 -17.30 -2.24 23.59
C PRO A 183 -16.57 -1.21 24.46
N ASP A 184 -16.81 -1.26 25.77
CA ASP A 184 -16.23 -0.32 26.74
C ASP A 184 -14.72 -0.57 26.95
N SER A 185 -14.26 -1.81 26.78
CA SER A 185 -12.85 -2.24 26.77
C SER A 185 -12.55 -3.16 25.59
N LEU A 186 -11.27 -3.23 25.22
CA LEU A 186 -10.75 -4.18 24.24
C LEU A 186 -9.43 -4.73 24.76
N PRO A 187 -9.13 -6.04 24.60
CA PRO A 187 -7.87 -6.58 25.08
C PRO A 187 -6.69 -6.11 24.23
N GLY A 188 -5.53 -6.17 24.88
CA GLY A 188 -4.30 -5.54 24.39
C GLY A 188 -4.30 -4.07 24.77
N PHE A 189 -3.80 -3.22 23.88
CA PHE A 189 -3.83 -1.77 24.12
C PHE A 189 -4.14 -1.01 22.83
N THR A 190 -4.65 0.21 23.00
CA THR A 190 -4.94 1.11 21.89
C THR A 190 -4.09 2.37 21.99
N ILE A 191 -3.78 2.96 20.84
CA ILE A 191 -3.18 4.29 20.71
C ILE A 191 -4.01 5.10 19.71
N LEU A 192 -3.91 6.42 19.81
CA LEU A 192 -4.66 7.34 18.93
C LEU A 192 -6.19 7.11 18.96
N SER A 193 -6.71 6.63 20.09
CA SER A 193 -8.12 6.26 20.29
C SER A 193 -8.95 7.34 21.00
N LEU A 194 -8.38 8.52 21.28
CA LEU A 194 -9.08 9.60 21.99
C LEU A 194 -10.35 10.10 21.29
N ALA A 195 -10.38 10.04 19.95
CA ALA A 195 -11.54 10.45 19.17
C ALA A 195 -12.56 9.30 18.96
N THR A 196 -12.28 8.09 19.48
CA THR A 196 -13.17 6.94 19.37
C THR A 196 -14.43 7.19 20.19
N GLN A 197 -15.58 7.22 19.52
CA GLN A 197 -16.88 7.37 20.17
C GLN A 197 -17.36 6.03 20.73
N THR A 198 -18.21 6.05 21.75
CA THR A 198 -18.84 4.87 22.37
C THR A 198 -19.88 4.19 21.49
N SER A 199 -20.32 4.86 20.41
CA SER A 199 -21.21 4.28 19.41
C SER A 199 -20.97 4.92 18.04
N ILE A 200 -21.47 4.28 16.99
CA ILE A 200 -21.48 4.82 15.64
C ILE A 200 -22.83 4.61 14.97
N ALA A 201 -23.32 5.63 14.26
CA ALA A 201 -24.50 5.52 13.42
C ALA A 201 -24.10 5.25 11.97
N ILE A 202 -24.64 4.17 11.39
CA ILE A 202 -24.50 3.81 9.99
C ILE A 202 -25.86 3.73 9.29
N GLN A 203 -25.86 3.70 7.96
CA GLN A 203 -27.09 3.52 7.17
C GLN A 203 -27.81 2.23 7.56
N PRO A 204 -29.15 2.25 7.64
CA PRO A 204 -29.93 1.11 8.12
C PRO A 204 -29.99 -0.05 7.12
N SER A 205 -29.77 0.20 5.83
CA SER A 205 -29.88 -0.78 4.74
C SER A 205 -29.05 -0.41 3.52
N THR A 206 -28.83 -1.37 2.63
CA THR A 206 -28.16 -1.17 1.33
C THR A 206 -28.86 -0.10 0.48
N ALA A 207 -30.19 -0.03 0.51
CA ALA A 207 -30.95 1.00 -0.19
C ALA A 207 -30.68 2.41 0.36
N ALA A 208 -30.69 2.57 1.69
CA ALA A 208 -30.37 3.85 2.33
C ALA A 208 -28.90 4.25 2.09
N PHE A 209 -27.99 3.27 2.03
CA PHE A 209 -26.62 3.50 1.59
C PHE A 209 -26.53 4.03 0.16
N ALA A 210 -27.25 3.44 -0.79
CA ALA A 210 -27.26 3.90 -2.18
C ALA A 210 -27.77 5.35 -2.31
N GLU A 211 -28.81 5.72 -1.56
CA GLU A 211 -29.31 7.09 -1.48
C GLU A 211 -28.26 8.06 -0.92
N SER A 212 -27.63 7.68 0.19
CA SER A 212 -26.54 8.46 0.80
C SER A 212 -25.33 8.62 -0.14
N PHE A 213 -24.94 7.55 -0.83
CA PHE A 213 -23.85 7.58 -1.81
C PHE A 213 -24.19 8.48 -3.01
N SER A 214 -25.43 8.41 -3.51
CA SER A 214 -25.91 9.33 -4.55
C SER A 214 -25.88 10.79 -4.09
N LEU A 215 -26.26 11.04 -2.84
CA LEU A 215 -26.25 12.37 -2.24
C LEU A 215 -24.82 12.94 -2.08
N ILE A 216 -23.90 12.15 -1.53
CA ILE A 216 -22.50 12.54 -1.37
C ILE A 216 -21.82 12.75 -2.72
N SER A 217 -22.07 11.86 -3.67
CA SER A 217 -21.51 11.97 -5.02
C SER A 217 -22.15 13.08 -5.87
N GLN A 218 -23.17 13.77 -5.35
CA GLN A 218 -23.89 14.85 -6.04
C GLN A 218 -24.43 14.41 -7.41
N GLY A 219 -24.80 13.14 -7.55
CA GLY A 219 -25.31 12.58 -8.81
C GLY A 219 -24.28 12.46 -9.94
N LEU A 220 -22.99 12.69 -9.69
CA LEU A 220 -21.93 12.65 -10.72
C LEU A 220 -21.80 11.29 -11.41
N LEU A 221 -22.24 10.22 -10.74
CA LEU A 221 -22.18 8.83 -11.24
C LEU A 221 -23.54 8.30 -11.71
N LYS A 222 -24.53 9.18 -11.92
CA LYS A 222 -25.85 8.76 -12.40
C LYS A 222 -25.71 8.08 -13.76
N ASN A 223 -26.38 6.92 -13.92
CA ASN A 223 -26.34 6.07 -15.10
C ASN A 223 -24.96 5.46 -15.43
N LEU A 224 -24.02 5.46 -14.47
CA LEU A 224 -22.77 4.73 -14.64
C LEU A 224 -23.06 3.22 -14.78
N ASP A 225 -22.59 2.62 -15.87
CA ASP A 225 -22.47 1.16 -15.95
C ASP A 225 -21.37 0.66 -15.00
N TRP A 226 -21.81 -0.01 -13.92
CA TRP A 226 -20.98 -0.51 -12.84
C TRP A 226 -20.27 -1.83 -13.13
N SER A 227 -20.53 -2.47 -14.28
CA SER A 227 -19.80 -3.70 -14.65
C SER A 227 -18.29 -3.45 -14.59
N ASN A 228 -17.54 -4.34 -13.93
CA ASN A 228 -16.08 -4.21 -13.76
C ASN A 228 -15.60 -2.94 -13.02
N LEU A 229 -16.50 -2.23 -12.32
CA LEU A 229 -16.18 -1.05 -11.52
C LEU A 229 -16.46 -1.28 -10.03
N PHE A 230 -15.62 -0.70 -9.19
CA PHE A 230 -15.78 -0.80 -7.74
C PHE A 230 -15.28 0.48 -7.08
N THR A 231 -16.14 1.15 -6.31
CA THR A 231 -15.75 2.32 -5.52
C THR A 231 -15.37 1.88 -4.12
N ALA A 232 -14.27 2.36 -3.55
CA ALA A 232 -13.83 1.89 -2.23
C ALA A 232 -13.22 2.99 -1.36
N GLY A 233 -13.02 2.69 -0.07
CA GLY A 233 -12.29 3.56 0.85
C GLY A 233 -13.14 4.68 1.47
N GLY A 234 -12.56 5.89 1.53
CA GLY A 234 -13.06 6.97 2.38
C GLY A 234 -14.46 7.48 2.01
N ILE A 235 -14.79 7.49 0.71
CA ILE A 235 -16.11 7.91 0.23
C ILE A 235 -17.22 6.93 0.62
N VAL A 236 -16.89 5.65 0.67
CA VAL A 236 -17.81 4.58 1.06
C VAL A 236 -18.09 4.68 2.56
N LEU A 237 -17.05 4.87 3.38
CA LEU A 237 -17.22 5.14 4.81
C LEU A 237 -18.05 6.42 5.06
N ALA A 238 -17.77 7.50 4.32
CA ALA A 238 -18.52 8.74 4.42
C ALA A 238 -20.01 8.52 4.11
N SER A 239 -20.32 7.77 3.05
CA SER A 239 -21.70 7.46 2.65
C SER A 239 -22.40 6.57 3.67
N LEU A 240 -21.67 5.59 4.22
CA LEU A 240 -22.18 4.69 5.25
C LEU A 240 -22.52 5.41 6.56
N THR A 241 -21.77 6.46 6.92
CA THR A 241 -21.93 7.17 8.20
C THR A 241 -22.70 8.48 8.11
N LEU A 242 -23.02 8.95 6.90
CA LEU A 242 -23.74 10.20 6.70
C LEU A 242 -25.14 10.16 7.29
N GLN A 243 -25.40 10.95 8.33
CA GLN A 243 -26.76 11.08 8.88
C GLN A 243 -27.54 12.20 8.18
N THR A 244 -26.90 13.37 8.02
CA THR A 244 -27.47 14.53 7.32
C THR A 244 -26.33 15.27 6.60
N LEU A 245 -26.63 15.95 5.48
CA LEU A 245 -25.63 16.84 4.85
C LEU A 245 -25.35 18.10 5.68
N TYR A 246 -26.30 18.54 6.51
CA TYR A 246 -26.19 19.76 7.30
C TYR A 246 -25.11 19.63 8.37
N ASP A 247 -25.12 18.52 9.11
CA ASP A 247 -24.18 18.22 10.20
C ASP A 247 -23.03 17.31 9.77
N ALA A 248 -22.93 16.97 8.48
CA ALA A 248 -21.87 16.13 7.96
C ALA A 248 -20.49 16.73 8.27
N PRO A 249 -19.59 15.97 8.94
CA PRO A 249 -18.22 16.39 9.15
C PRO A 249 -17.55 16.80 7.83
N THR A 250 -16.65 17.78 7.89
CA THR A 250 -15.93 18.31 6.71
C THR A 250 -15.23 17.20 5.92
N TRP A 251 -14.76 16.15 6.60
CA TRP A 251 -14.08 15.03 5.95
C TRP A 251 -15.02 14.17 5.09
N CYS A 252 -16.30 14.05 5.44
CA CYS A 252 -17.32 13.43 4.58
C CYS A 252 -17.51 14.28 3.31
N ARG A 253 -17.42 15.60 3.46
CA ARG A 253 -17.59 16.56 2.36
C ARG A 253 -16.38 16.73 1.46
N ASN A 254 -15.21 16.24 1.84
CA ASN A 254 -13.97 16.42 1.08
C ASN A 254 -13.36 15.10 0.55
N SER A 255 -14.01 13.96 0.79
CA SER A 255 -13.51 12.69 0.27
C SER A 255 -13.68 12.62 -1.25
N ASP A 256 -12.63 12.22 -1.94
CA ASP A 256 -12.64 11.96 -3.38
C ASP A 256 -13.36 10.65 -3.67
N ILE A 257 -13.88 10.51 -4.90
CA ILE A 257 -14.54 9.28 -5.34
C ILE A 257 -13.49 8.38 -5.99
N ASP A 258 -12.94 7.44 -5.22
CA ASP A 258 -11.96 6.46 -5.71
C ASP A 258 -12.66 5.30 -6.44
N ILE A 259 -12.44 5.17 -7.75
CA ILE A 259 -12.98 4.10 -8.60
C ILE A 259 -11.85 3.16 -9.02
N TYR A 260 -12.08 1.86 -8.83
CA TYR A 260 -11.21 0.78 -9.25
C TYR A 260 -11.81 0.06 -10.45
N VAL A 261 -10.97 -0.34 -11.39
CA VAL A 261 -11.33 -1.19 -12.52
C VAL A 261 -10.80 -2.59 -12.24
N TYR A 262 -11.64 -3.62 -12.42
CA TYR A 262 -11.27 -5.01 -12.16
C TYR A 262 -11.66 -5.96 -13.29
N GLY A 263 -10.90 -7.04 -13.45
CA GLY A 263 -11.22 -8.14 -14.38
C GLY A 263 -11.20 -7.76 -15.86
N LEU A 264 -10.50 -6.69 -16.23
CA LEU A 264 -10.37 -6.21 -17.61
C LEU A 264 -8.90 -6.21 -18.06
N SER A 265 -8.67 -6.33 -19.36
CA SER A 265 -7.36 -6.03 -19.96
C SER A 265 -7.04 -4.52 -19.93
N PRO A 266 -5.78 -4.10 -20.09
CA PRO A 266 -5.42 -2.67 -20.15
C PRO A 266 -6.21 -1.88 -21.19
N THR A 267 -6.41 -2.45 -22.38
CA THR A 267 -7.15 -1.81 -23.47
C THR A 267 -8.62 -1.61 -23.11
N GLU A 268 -9.26 -2.61 -22.48
CA GLU A 268 -10.64 -2.51 -21.99
C GLU A 268 -10.75 -1.56 -20.82
N ALA A 269 -9.79 -1.56 -19.90
CA ALA A 269 -9.74 -0.64 -18.78
C ALA A 269 -9.60 0.82 -19.26
N ASN A 270 -8.81 1.07 -20.30
CA ASN A 270 -8.71 2.40 -20.94
C ASN A 270 -10.04 2.85 -21.56
N LYS A 271 -10.80 1.92 -22.17
CA LYS A 271 -12.18 2.20 -22.62
C LYS A 271 -13.09 2.51 -21.44
N LYS A 272 -12.92 1.81 -20.31
CA LYS A 272 -13.71 2.06 -19.10
C LYS A 272 -13.43 3.43 -18.49
N ILE A 273 -12.17 3.92 -18.50
CA ILE A 273 -11.84 5.29 -18.09
C ILE A 273 -12.63 6.32 -18.91
N ARG A 274 -12.71 6.13 -20.24
CA ARG A 274 -13.51 7.02 -21.11
C ARG A 274 -14.98 7.02 -20.71
N HIS A 275 -15.58 5.83 -20.54
CA HIS A 275 -16.97 5.70 -20.08
C HIS A 275 -17.25 6.41 -18.75
N ILE A 276 -16.34 6.30 -17.77
CA ILE A 276 -16.49 7.02 -16.49
C ILE A 276 -16.43 8.53 -16.71
N PHE A 277 -15.52 9.01 -17.56
CA PHE A 277 -15.38 10.44 -17.85
C PHE A 277 -16.59 11.01 -18.61
N ASP A 278 -17.13 10.25 -19.57
CA ASP A 278 -18.33 10.63 -20.32
C ASP A 278 -19.54 10.70 -19.39
N THR A 279 -19.69 9.70 -18.50
CA THR A 279 -20.74 9.69 -17.47
C THR A 279 -20.60 10.89 -16.53
N PHE A 280 -19.40 11.15 -16.04
CA PHE A 280 -19.10 12.30 -15.20
C PHE A 280 -19.50 13.60 -15.90
N THR A 281 -19.05 13.80 -17.14
CA THR A 281 -19.29 15.02 -17.92
C THR A 281 -20.77 15.22 -18.24
N ALA A 282 -21.50 14.14 -18.58
CA ALA A 282 -22.93 14.18 -18.86
C ALA A 282 -23.78 14.60 -17.65
N ASN A 283 -23.29 14.36 -16.43
CA ASN A 283 -23.97 14.69 -15.19
C ASN A 283 -23.61 16.09 -14.65
N LEU A 284 -22.77 16.86 -15.34
CA LEU A 284 -22.40 18.22 -14.94
C LEU A 284 -23.41 19.26 -15.44
N PRO A 285 -23.53 20.41 -14.76
CA PRO A 285 -24.30 21.54 -15.27
C PRO A 285 -23.81 21.96 -16.68
N PRO A 286 -24.70 22.36 -17.59
CA PRO A 286 -24.33 22.79 -18.94
C PRO A 286 -23.23 23.87 -18.94
N GLY A 287 -22.23 23.71 -19.81
CA GLY A 287 -21.11 24.66 -19.93
C GLY A 287 -20.02 24.52 -18.84
N THR A 288 -20.12 23.54 -17.94
CA THR A 288 -19.07 23.26 -16.96
C THR A 288 -17.83 22.71 -17.66
N ARG A 289 -16.68 23.35 -17.47
CA ARG A 289 -15.39 22.85 -17.98
C ARG A 289 -14.93 21.67 -17.14
N THR A 290 -14.47 20.63 -17.82
CA THR A 290 -13.85 19.44 -17.21
C THR A 290 -12.37 19.38 -17.55
N PHE A 291 -11.63 18.63 -16.72
CA PHE A 291 -10.22 18.41 -16.91
C PHE A 291 -9.82 17.07 -16.30
N ALA A 292 -8.94 16.31 -16.95
CA ALA A 292 -8.42 15.05 -16.45
C ALA A 292 -6.90 15.14 -16.26
N VAL A 293 -6.41 14.67 -15.11
CA VAL A 293 -4.98 14.64 -14.78
C VAL A 293 -4.55 13.21 -14.53
N ARG A 294 -3.43 12.82 -15.12
CA ARG A 294 -2.76 11.55 -14.90
C ARG A 294 -1.45 11.75 -14.15
N ASN A 295 -1.28 10.95 -13.10
CA ASN A 295 0.02 10.66 -12.48
C ASN A 295 0.29 9.14 -12.59
N THR A 296 1.35 8.65 -11.95
CA THR A 296 1.71 7.22 -11.98
C THR A 296 0.75 6.29 -11.23
N LYS A 297 -0.25 6.83 -10.52
CA LYS A 297 -1.12 6.08 -9.61
C LYS A 297 -2.61 6.22 -9.94
N THR A 298 -3.00 7.31 -10.58
CA THR A 298 -4.40 7.69 -10.78
C THR A 298 -4.61 8.49 -12.06
N VAL A 299 -5.81 8.39 -12.61
CA VAL A 299 -6.40 9.41 -13.47
C VAL A 299 -7.50 10.12 -12.69
N THR A 300 -7.34 11.41 -12.44
CA THR A 300 -8.28 12.21 -11.65
C THR A 300 -9.05 13.19 -12.52
N PHE A 301 -10.37 13.19 -12.41
CA PHE A 301 -11.28 14.11 -13.09
C PHE A 301 -11.63 15.29 -12.18
N TYR A 302 -11.54 16.49 -12.75
CA TYR A 302 -11.81 17.76 -12.11
C TYR A 302 -12.94 18.49 -12.84
N ALA A 303 -13.78 19.18 -12.07
CA ALA A 303 -14.74 20.16 -12.57
C ALA A 303 -14.52 21.50 -11.82
N LYS A 304 -15.58 22.29 -11.58
CA LYS A 304 -15.52 23.48 -10.73
C LYS A 304 -15.80 23.09 -9.27
N TYR A 305 -15.03 23.62 -8.32
CA TYR A 305 -15.36 23.53 -6.88
C TYR A 305 -16.78 24.07 -6.62
N PRO A 306 -17.63 23.42 -5.80
CA PRO A 306 -17.35 22.31 -4.87
C PRO A 306 -17.66 20.89 -5.40
N LEU A 307 -17.78 20.70 -6.71
CA LEU A 307 -18.03 19.37 -7.27
C LEU A 307 -16.87 18.42 -6.92
N ARG A 308 -17.18 17.17 -6.58
CA ARG A 308 -16.14 16.24 -6.17
C ARG A 308 -15.24 15.84 -7.32
N ARG A 309 -14.00 15.48 -6.98
CA ARG A 309 -13.10 14.80 -7.90
C ARG A 309 -13.45 13.31 -7.96
N ILE A 310 -13.31 12.73 -9.16
CA ILE A 310 -13.35 11.29 -9.37
C ILE A 310 -11.92 10.84 -9.65
N GLN A 311 -11.42 9.84 -8.92
CA GLN A 311 -10.08 9.28 -9.11
C GLN A 311 -10.20 7.84 -9.59
N VAL A 312 -9.81 7.56 -10.82
CA VAL A 312 -9.64 6.19 -11.29
C VAL A 312 -8.27 5.69 -10.87
N ILE A 313 -8.23 4.64 -10.04
CA ILE A 313 -6.99 4.07 -9.52
C ILE A 313 -6.34 3.15 -10.57
N LEU A 314 -5.07 3.42 -10.91
CA LEU A 314 -4.32 2.72 -11.96
C LEU A 314 -3.71 1.41 -11.46
N LYS A 315 -4.56 0.55 -10.89
CA LYS A 315 -4.18 -0.78 -10.41
C LYS A 315 -5.18 -1.81 -10.95
N LEU A 316 -4.72 -2.64 -11.88
CA LEU A 316 -5.53 -3.74 -12.41
C LEU A 316 -5.56 -4.87 -11.39
N VAL A 317 -6.77 -5.24 -10.98
CA VAL A 317 -7.03 -6.34 -10.05
C VAL A 317 -8.03 -7.29 -10.66
N LYS A 318 -8.02 -8.56 -10.26
CA LYS A 318 -8.94 -9.56 -10.85
C LYS A 318 -10.36 -9.45 -10.29
N SER A 319 -10.51 -8.96 -9.06
CA SER A 319 -11.81 -8.90 -8.37
C SER A 319 -11.89 -7.78 -7.33
N PRO A 320 -13.11 -7.38 -6.91
CA PRO A 320 -13.30 -6.44 -5.80
C PRO A 320 -12.67 -6.89 -4.47
N ARG A 321 -12.63 -8.20 -4.19
CA ARG A 321 -11.94 -8.73 -3.00
C ARG A 321 -10.48 -8.32 -2.95
N GLU A 322 -9.78 -8.40 -4.10
CA GLU A 322 -8.39 -7.93 -4.19
C GLU A 322 -8.25 -6.42 -3.99
N VAL A 323 -9.23 -5.61 -4.42
CA VAL A 323 -9.25 -4.16 -4.11
C VAL A 323 -9.25 -3.97 -2.60
N LEU A 324 -10.15 -4.66 -1.89
CA LEU A 324 -10.31 -4.52 -0.44
C LEU A 324 -9.09 -5.01 0.33
N LEU A 325 -8.50 -6.14 -0.06
CA LEU A 325 -7.32 -6.71 0.60
C LEU A 325 -6.12 -5.75 0.56
N ASN A 326 -6.06 -4.86 -0.43
CA ASN A 326 -4.99 -3.87 -0.60
C ASN A 326 -5.12 -2.62 0.28
N PHE A 327 -6.19 -2.46 1.06
CA PHE A 327 -6.32 -1.31 1.97
C PHE A 327 -5.44 -1.46 3.20
N ASP A 328 -4.80 -0.35 3.55
CA ASP A 328 -3.87 -0.21 4.68
C ASP A 328 -4.54 -0.19 6.05
N LEU A 329 -5.74 0.40 6.13
CA LEU A 329 -6.51 0.52 7.35
C LEU A 329 -7.80 -0.28 7.25
N ASP A 330 -8.12 -1.00 8.31
CA ASP A 330 -9.28 -1.88 8.42
C ASP A 330 -10.57 -1.16 8.06
N ILE A 331 -10.80 0.03 8.62
CA ILE A 331 -12.01 0.80 8.35
C ILE A 331 -12.15 1.25 6.89
N CYS A 332 -11.05 1.27 6.13
CA CYS A 332 -11.09 1.62 4.71
C CYS A 332 -11.39 0.41 3.81
N ALA A 333 -11.35 -0.82 4.34
CA ALA A 333 -11.50 -2.04 3.57
C ALA A 333 -12.97 -2.37 3.27
N MET A 334 -13.66 -1.40 2.66
CA MET A 334 -15.05 -1.48 2.22
C MET A 334 -15.23 -0.83 0.85
N GLY A 335 -16.22 -1.30 0.09
CA GLY A 335 -16.50 -0.81 -1.25
C GLY A 335 -17.89 -1.10 -1.78
N TRP A 336 -18.28 -0.37 -2.82
CA TRP A 336 -19.58 -0.38 -3.47
C TRP A 336 -19.41 -0.81 -4.93
N ASP A 337 -20.21 -1.79 -5.36
CA ASP A 337 -20.16 -2.33 -6.73
C ASP A 337 -21.27 -1.81 -7.64
N GLY A 338 -22.04 -0.82 -7.21
CA GLY A 338 -23.25 -0.37 -7.91
C GLY A 338 -24.55 -0.95 -7.38
N SER A 339 -24.48 -2.02 -6.57
CA SER A 339 -25.64 -2.75 -6.06
C SER A 339 -25.58 -3.08 -4.57
N LYS A 340 -24.41 -3.43 -4.05
CA LYS A 340 -24.18 -3.85 -2.67
C LYS A 340 -22.95 -3.19 -2.07
N LEU A 341 -23.04 -2.91 -0.78
CA LEU A 341 -21.90 -2.48 0.04
C LEU A 341 -21.20 -3.72 0.57
N TRP A 342 -19.95 -3.89 0.16
CA TRP A 342 -19.07 -5.00 0.53
C TRP A 342 -18.00 -4.54 1.52
N MET A 343 -17.66 -5.38 2.48
CA MET A 343 -16.67 -5.13 3.51
C MET A 343 -15.81 -6.38 3.70
N LEU A 344 -14.53 -6.20 3.95
CA LEU A 344 -13.74 -7.27 4.58
C LEU A 344 -14.16 -7.43 6.05
N PRO A 345 -14.01 -8.63 6.63
CA PRO A 345 -14.27 -8.87 8.05
C PRO A 345 -13.58 -7.84 8.96
N ARG A 346 -12.33 -7.44 8.65
CA ARG A 346 -11.62 -6.40 9.40
C ARG A 346 -12.33 -5.05 9.41
N ALA A 347 -13.00 -4.66 8.32
CA ALA A 347 -13.73 -3.40 8.23
C ALA A 347 -15.02 -3.42 9.05
N ALA A 348 -15.77 -4.53 8.97
CA ALA A 348 -16.93 -4.74 9.82
C ALA A 348 -16.54 -4.69 11.30
N ARG A 349 -15.49 -5.42 11.69
CA ARG A 349 -14.93 -5.37 13.04
C ARG A 349 -14.51 -3.95 13.42
N ALA A 350 -13.86 -3.18 12.54
CA ALA A 350 -13.47 -1.80 12.84
C ALA A 350 -14.67 -0.85 13.05
N LEU A 351 -15.82 -1.10 12.40
CA LEU A 351 -17.06 -0.37 12.70
C LEU A 351 -17.56 -0.66 14.12
N GLU A 352 -17.53 -1.93 14.52
CA GLU A 352 -17.91 -2.43 15.86
C GLU A 352 -16.99 -1.88 16.96
N THR A 353 -15.67 -1.93 16.77
CA THR A 353 -14.70 -1.63 17.83
C THR A 353 -14.17 -0.19 17.79
N GLY A 354 -14.26 0.49 16.65
CA GLY A 354 -13.63 1.80 16.48
C GLY A 354 -12.11 1.74 16.44
N ALA A 355 -11.53 0.59 16.06
CA ALA A 355 -10.08 0.40 16.01
C ALA A 355 -9.64 -0.31 14.73
N ASN A 356 -8.53 0.14 14.17
CA ASN A 356 -7.76 -0.62 13.17
C ASN A 356 -6.72 -1.46 13.92
N VAL A 357 -6.54 -2.73 13.55
CA VAL A 357 -5.48 -3.57 14.11
C VAL A 357 -4.16 -3.24 13.47
N PHE A 358 -3.16 -3.06 14.33
CA PHE A 358 -1.78 -2.94 13.88
C PHE A 358 -1.35 -4.24 13.20
N THR A 359 -0.69 -4.10 12.06
CA THR A 359 0.05 -5.17 11.40
C THR A 359 1.37 -4.64 10.86
N MET A 360 2.33 -5.51 10.60
CA MET A 360 3.61 -5.15 9.99
C MET A 360 3.45 -4.56 8.58
N ASN A 361 2.31 -4.77 7.94
CA ASN A 361 1.94 -4.05 6.71
C ASN A 361 1.84 -2.53 6.90
N LEU A 362 1.61 -2.02 8.12
CA LEU A 362 1.66 -0.58 8.43
C LEU A 362 3.09 -0.02 8.47
N ILE A 363 4.08 -0.88 8.69
CA ILE A 363 5.50 -0.51 8.80
C ILE A 363 6.22 -0.72 7.47
N TYR A 364 6.03 -1.90 6.88
CA TYR A 364 6.69 -2.29 5.65
C TYR A 364 5.90 -1.88 4.40
N GLY A 365 4.62 -1.56 4.53
CA GLY A 365 3.69 -1.47 3.41
C GLY A 365 3.15 -2.85 3.05
N HIS A 366 1.99 -2.88 2.41
CA HIS A 366 1.39 -4.14 1.97
C HIS A 366 2.25 -4.73 0.83
N TYR A 367 2.57 -6.03 0.88
CA TYR A 367 3.38 -6.70 -0.16
C TYR A 367 2.76 -6.60 -1.57
N LEU A 368 1.44 -6.40 -1.66
CA LEU A 368 0.72 -6.15 -2.92
C LEU A 368 0.53 -4.67 -3.27
N ALA A 369 0.89 -3.71 -2.41
CA ALA A 369 0.63 -2.28 -2.64
C ALA A 369 1.83 -1.38 -2.32
N GLU A 370 2.28 -0.64 -3.32
CA GLU A 370 3.35 0.37 -3.25
C GLU A 370 2.95 1.64 -2.48
N ARG A 371 1.77 1.68 -1.83
CA ARG A 371 1.23 2.88 -1.15
C ARG A 371 1.96 3.13 0.19
N ARG A 372 3.26 3.41 0.11
CA ARG A 372 4.09 3.74 1.27
C ARG A 372 3.94 5.22 1.65
N GLU A 373 3.99 6.13 0.68
CA GLU A 373 4.15 7.57 0.92
C GLU A 373 3.04 8.23 1.76
N THR A 374 1.80 7.73 1.69
CA THR A 374 0.63 8.34 2.38
C THR A 374 0.09 7.51 3.54
N GLN A 375 0.57 6.27 3.73
CA GLN A 375 0.05 5.35 4.75
C GLN A 375 0.17 5.92 6.18
N PRO A 376 1.31 6.51 6.62
CA PRO A 376 1.41 7.15 7.93
C PRO A 376 0.38 8.26 8.14
N GLN A 377 0.20 9.13 7.15
CA GLN A 377 -0.74 10.25 7.23
C GLN A 377 -2.19 9.75 7.35
N ARG A 378 -2.49 8.59 6.75
CA ARG A 378 -3.80 7.96 6.84
C ARG A 378 -4.08 7.44 8.25
N VAL A 379 -3.10 6.88 8.95
CA VAL A 379 -3.27 6.47 10.36
C VAL A 379 -3.78 7.63 11.21
N PHE A 380 -3.11 8.78 11.18
CA PHE A 380 -3.53 9.96 11.94
C PHE A 380 -4.86 10.54 11.45
N LYS A 381 -5.07 10.58 10.13
CA LYS A 381 -6.32 11.04 9.52
C LYS A 381 -7.53 10.23 9.99
N TYR A 382 -7.42 8.91 10.07
CA TYR A 382 -8.51 8.04 10.50
C TYR A 382 -8.63 7.90 12.01
N ALA A 383 -7.52 8.05 12.75
CA ALA A 383 -7.58 8.26 14.20
C ALA A 383 -8.45 9.47 14.54
N GLY A 384 -8.24 10.62 13.87
CA GLY A 384 -9.09 11.81 14.01
C GLY A 384 -10.55 11.63 13.56
N ARG A 385 -10.88 10.51 12.88
CA ARG A 385 -12.25 10.11 12.51
C ARG A 385 -12.85 9.09 13.49
N GLY A 386 -12.17 8.81 14.60
CA GLY A 386 -12.61 7.87 15.63
C GLY A 386 -12.23 6.42 15.38
N TYR A 387 -11.13 6.19 14.65
CA TYR A 387 -10.55 4.87 14.37
C TYR A 387 -9.06 4.84 14.72
N GLY A 388 -8.75 4.59 15.99
CA GLY A 388 -7.37 4.47 16.49
C GLY A 388 -6.66 3.19 16.01
N LEU A 389 -5.46 2.96 16.54
CA LEU A 389 -4.73 1.70 16.35
C LEU A 389 -4.85 0.81 17.58
N ARG A 390 -5.03 -0.49 17.37
CA ARG A 390 -5.05 -1.51 18.42
C ARG A 390 -3.96 -2.54 18.21
N PHE A 391 -3.25 -2.86 19.28
CA PHE A 391 -2.26 -3.94 19.34
C PHE A 391 -2.89 -5.13 20.06
N LEU A 392 -2.90 -6.29 19.41
CA LEU A 392 -3.46 -7.49 20.00
C LEU A 392 -2.53 -8.07 21.08
N PRO A 393 -3.07 -8.77 22.08
CA PRO A 393 -2.30 -9.55 23.06
C PRO A 393 -1.22 -10.46 22.47
N SER A 394 -1.43 -11.02 21.26
CA SER A 394 -0.44 -11.85 20.57
C SER A 394 0.84 -11.12 20.17
N TYR A 395 0.74 -9.84 19.80
CA TYR A 395 1.93 -9.00 19.58
C TYR A 395 2.73 -8.83 20.87
N ILE A 396 2.03 -8.58 21.99
CA ILE A 396 2.64 -8.46 23.32
C ILE A 396 3.34 -9.78 23.71
N ALA A 397 2.65 -10.91 23.51
CA ALA A 397 3.21 -12.24 23.79
C ALA A 397 4.43 -12.57 22.90
N SER A 398 4.40 -12.17 21.62
CA SER A 398 5.51 -12.44 20.69
C SER A 398 6.81 -11.76 21.07
N LEU A 399 6.74 -10.56 21.65
CA LEU A 399 7.92 -9.84 22.16
C LEU A 399 8.55 -10.57 23.33
N ARG A 400 7.74 -11.07 24.27
CA ARG A 400 8.22 -11.87 25.41
C ARG A 400 8.97 -13.12 24.97
N ASN A 401 8.55 -13.71 23.86
CA ASN A 401 9.15 -14.95 23.35
C ASN A 401 10.38 -14.70 22.46
N SER A 402 10.51 -13.51 21.86
CA SER A 402 11.52 -13.21 20.84
C SER A 402 12.75 -12.48 21.37
N ALA A 403 12.70 -11.92 22.59
CA ALA A 403 13.79 -11.17 23.19
C ALA A 403 14.11 -11.70 24.59
N ALA A 404 15.40 -11.80 24.94
CA ALA A 404 15.79 -12.08 26.31
C ALA A 404 15.30 -10.94 27.23
N PRO A 405 14.94 -11.19 28.50
CA PRO A 405 14.47 -10.14 29.41
C PRO A 405 15.41 -8.93 29.48
N GLN A 406 16.72 -9.19 29.45
CA GLN A 406 17.79 -8.17 29.42
C GLN A 406 17.79 -7.34 28.13
N ASP A 407 17.42 -7.93 26.99
CA ASP A 407 17.28 -7.19 25.73
C ASP A 407 16.01 -6.34 25.72
N LEU A 408 14.91 -6.78 26.34
CA LEU A 408 13.67 -5.99 26.46
C LEU A 408 13.84 -4.78 27.37
N GLU A 409 14.55 -4.94 28.49
CA GLU A 409 14.93 -3.82 29.37
C GLU A 409 15.84 -2.84 28.63
N ARG A 410 16.91 -3.32 27.96
CA ARG A 410 17.78 -2.47 27.12
C ARG A 410 17.01 -1.77 26.00
N ILE A 411 16.08 -2.46 25.33
CA ILE A 411 15.25 -1.88 24.27
C ILE A 411 14.31 -0.82 24.85
N ALA A 412 13.70 -1.05 26.01
CA ALA A 412 12.84 -0.06 26.67
C ALA A 412 13.63 1.19 27.07
N GLU A 413 14.82 1.01 27.65
CA GLU A 413 15.78 2.09 27.98
C GLU A 413 16.20 2.90 26.74
N ASP A 414 16.60 2.22 25.66
CA ASP A 414 16.99 2.86 24.38
C ASP A 414 15.85 3.68 23.75
N THR A 415 14.61 3.30 24.05
CA THR A 415 13.42 3.76 23.33
C THR A 415 12.77 4.98 24.00
N GLU A 416 12.62 4.99 25.32
CA GLU A 416 12.19 6.20 26.05
C GLU A 416 13.13 7.37 25.73
N TYR A 417 14.42 7.06 25.71
CA TYR A 417 15.53 7.93 25.35
C TYR A 417 15.35 8.59 23.96
N GLN A 418 15.00 7.82 22.93
CA GLN A 418 14.79 8.34 21.56
C GLN A 418 13.46 9.09 21.38
N THR A 419 12.41 8.67 22.09
CA THR A 419 11.06 9.24 21.95
C THR A 419 10.99 10.67 22.44
N ARG A 420 11.59 10.94 23.60
CA ARG A 420 11.41 12.21 24.30
C ARG A 420 12.22 13.34 23.65
N ASP A 421 13.45 13.08 23.22
CA ASP A 421 14.24 14.06 22.45
C ASP A 421 13.61 14.32 21.07
N TRP A 422 13.14 13.29 20.36
CA TRP A 422 12.41 13.47 19.11
C TRP A 422 11.12 14.27 19.31
N LEU A 423 10.30 13.93 20.31
CA LEU A 423 9.07 14.67 20.61
C LEU A 423 9.35 16.13 21.01
N VAL A 424 10.38 16.39 21.81
CA VAL A 424 10.77 17.76 22.23
C VAL A 424 11.29 18.57 21.04
N ARG A 425 12.10 17.98 20.15
CA ARG A 425 12.60 18.65 18.94
C ARG A 425 11.53 18.87 17.88
N THR A 426 10.59 17.94 17.76
CA THR A 426 9.53 17.96 16.74
C THR A 426 8.35 18.81 17.17
N PHE A 427 8.02 18.85 18.47
CA PHE A 427 6.78 19.45 18.98
C PHE A 427 6.93 20.40 20.18
N GLY A 428 8.15 20.61 20.71
CA GLY A 428 8.37 21.44 21.91
C GLY A 428 8.05 20.70 23.23
N TYR A 429 8.39 21.31 24.38
CA TYR A 429 8.30 20.68 25.71
C TYR A 429 6.89 20.15 26.04
N PRO A 430 6.77 18.94 26.63
CA PRO A 430 5.49 18.32 26.91
C PRO A 430 4.80 18.99 28.10
N SER A 431 3.61 19.56 27.86
CA SER A 431 2.62 19.82 28.90
C SER A 431 1.54 18.72 28.84
N GLU A 432 0.79 18.54 29.93
CA GLU A 432 -0.14 17.43 30.23
C GLU A 432 -1.28 17.21 29.20
N SER A 433 -1.32 17.99 28.12
CA SER A 433 -2.24 17.87 27.01
C SER A 433 -1.46 17.64 25.71
N PHE A 434 -1.27 16.37 25.32
CA PHE A 434 -0.68 16.03 24.02
C PHE A 434 -1.61 16.44 22.87
N CYS A 435 -1.33 17.56 22.22
CA CYS A 435 -1.96 17.97 20.97
C CYS A 435 -0.92 17.85 19.84
N ILE A 436 -0.98 16.76 19.07
CA ILE A 436 -0.08 16.54 17.94
C ILE A 436 -0.47 17.50 16.80
N SER A 437 0.22 18.64 16.69
CA SER A 437 0.15 19.49 15.50
C SER A 437 1.10 18.94 14.44
N ILE A 438 0.57 18.17 13.49
CA ILE A 438 1.36 17.51 12.44
C ILE A 438 1.65 18.53 11.33
N PHE A 439 2.93 18.87 11.10
CA PHE A 439 3.35 19.55 9.87
C PHE A 439 3.20 18.59 8.67
N PRO A 440 2.60 19.02 7.55
CA PRO A 440 2.35 18.18 6.38
C PRO A 440 3.64 17.91 5.56
N GLY A 441 4.53 17.07 6.09
CA GLY A 441 5.79 16.73 5.42
C GLY A 441 6.61 15.57 5.98
N TYR A 442 6.22 14.94 7.09
CA TYR A 442 7.08 13.95 7.75
C TYR A 442 7.22 12.61 6.96
N PRO A 443 8.46 12.11 6.78
CA PRO A 443 8.73 10.90 6.01
C PRO A 443 8.57 9.58 6.78
N LEU A 444 8.56 8.50 6.01
CA LEU A 444 8.32 7.12 6.44
C LEU A 444 9.34 6.52 7.41
N SER A 445 10.60 6.94 7.35
CA SER A 445 11.61 6.60 8.36
C SER A 445 11.14 7.11 9.73
N GLY A 446 10.54 8.30 9.78
CA GLY A 446 9.95 8.89 10.98
C GLY A 446 8.74 8.12 11.50
N PHE A 447 7.84 7.59 10.66
CA PHE A 447 6.67 6.83 11.16
C PHE A 447 7.08 5.49 11.79
N ALA A 448 7.89 4.69 11.10
CA ALA A 448 8.37 3.44 11.68
C ALA A 448 9.24 3.70 12.92
N ALA A 449 10.08 4.73 12.90
CA ALA A 449 10.87 5.15 14.06
C ALA A 449 10.00 5.70 15.21
N LEU A 450 8.84 6.31 14.94
CA LEU A 450 7.88 6.79 15.95
C LEU A 450 7.05 5.65 16.54
N MET A 451 6.63 4.69 15.72
CA MET A 451 5.72 3.64 16.15
C MET A 451 6.38 2.69 17.15
N ARG A 452 7.65 2.34 16.94
CA ARG A 452 8.41 1.49 17.87
C ARG A 452 8.40 2.01 19.31
N PRO A 453 8.74 3.28 19.58
CA PRO A 453 8.61 3.87 20.91
C PRO A 453 7.20 4.00 21.43
N THR A 454 6.27 4.39 20.58
CA THR A 454 4.87 4.50 20.97
C THR A 454 4.32 3.15 21.48
N ILE A 455 4.75 2.04 20.87
CA ILE A 455 4.41 0.68 21.26
C ILE A 455 4.99 0.33 22.62
N LEU A 456 6.31 0.54 22.81
CA LEU A 456 7.00 0.20 24.05
C LEU A 456 6.46 1.02 25.23
N TRP A 457 6.18 2.31 25.02
CA TRP A 457 5.49 3.15 26.00
C TRP A 457 4.07 2.68 26.29
N GLY A 458 3.30 2.32 25.26
CA GLY A 458 1.95 1.78 25.40
C GLY A 458 1.93 0.49 26.24
N MET A 459 2.90 -0.40 26.01
CA MET A 459 3.11 -1.61 26.81
C MET A 459 3.48 -1.29 28.26
N GLY A 460 4.34 -0.29 28.49
CA GLY A 460 4.68 0.19 29.83
C GLY A 460 3.46 0.71 30.60
N ARG A 461 2.61 1.53 29.95
CA ARG A 461 1.34 1.99 30.56
C ARG A 461 0.35 0.87 30.85
N ALA A 462 0.32 -0.14 29.99
CA ALA A 462 -0.48 -1.34 30.20
C ALA A 462 0.10 -2.26 31.30
N ARG A 463 1.24 -1.89 31.92
CA ARG A 463 1.99 -2.68 32.92
C ARG A 463 2.47 -4.03 32.39
N GLU A 464 2.64 -4.14 31.07
CA GLU A 464 3.13 -5.35 30.39
C GLU A 464 4.66 -5.43 30.35
N LEU A 465 5.32 -4.29 30.56
CA LEU A 465 6.77 -4.10 30.67
C LEU A 465 7.08 -3.07 31.78
N LEU A 466 8.20 -3.23 32.48
CA LEU A 466 8.74 -2.21 33.38
C LEU A 466 9.60 -1.25 32.56
N VAL A 467 9.29 0.05 32.61
CA VAL A 467 10.06 1.12 31.96
C VAL A 467 10.72 1.94 33.08
N ASN A 468 12.04 2.09 33.05
CA ASN A 468 12.83 2.69 34.12
C ASN A 468 13.20 4.15 33.75
N GLU A 469 12.87 5.13 34.62
CA GLU A 469 12.86 6.57 34.27
C GLU A 469 14.24 7.29 34.28
N THR A 470 15.36 6.60 34.03
CA THR A 470 16.69 7.22 34.16
C THR A 470 17.60 6.98 32.96
N TYR A 471 18.14 8.08 32.43
CA TYR A 471 19.30 8.28 31.52
C TYR A 471 19.04 8.84 30.11
N TRP A 472 20.05 9.58 29.62
CA TRP A 472 20.05 10.46 28.44
C TRP A 472 21.30 10.20 27.57
N SER A 473 21.20 10.23 26.24
CA SER A 473 22.34 10.34 25.29
C SER A 473 21.96 11.13 24.01
N THR A 474 22.68 11.03 22.86
CA THR A 474 22.37 11.76 21.60
C THR A 474 22.17 10.89 20.34
N SER A 475 21.59 11.49 19.29
CA SER A 475 20.89 10.92 18.11
C SER A 475 21.73 10.24 17.01
N SER A 476 21.15 9.23 16.32
CA SER A 476 21.32 9.05 14.86
C SER A 476 20.17 8.26 14.19
N TYR A 477 19.27 8.97 13.52
CA TYR A 477 18.48 8.44 12.41
C TYR A 477 18.42 9.53 11.35
N GLU A 478 18.97 9.27 10.17
CA GLU A 478 18.92 10.20 9.06
C GLU A 478 17.49 10.33 8.52
N ASP A 479 16.99 11.57 8.50
CA ASP A 479 15.72 11.95 7.88
C ASP A 479 15.84 11.93 6.35
N ARG A 480 14.90 11.27 5.67
CA ARG A 480 14.82 11.25 4.19
C ARG A 480 13.52 11.90 3.73
N PRO A 481 13.51 13.00 2.98
CA PRO A 481 12.26 13.61 2.52
C PRO A 481 11.49 12.68 1.58
N ALA A 482 10.17 12.58 1.76
CA ALA A 482 9.29 11.85 0.85
C ALA A 482 8.92 12.73 -0.36
N HIS A 483 9.01 12.20 -1.58
CA HIS A 483 8.56 12.91 -2.78
C HIS A 483 7.03 12.93 -2.84
N LYS A 484 6.40 14.12 -2.81
CA LYS A 484 4.95 14.27 -3.02
C LYS A 484 4.60 13.93 -4.48
N SER A 485 3.51 13.19 -4.70
CA SER A 485 3.08 12.75 -6.03
C SER A 485 2.33 13.83 -6.83
N ASP A 486 1.70 14.78 -6.12
CA ASP A 486 0.76 15.74 -6.67
C ASP A 486 1.23 17.17 -6.36
N PRO A 487 0.91 18.16 -7.23
CA PRO A 487 1.28 19.54 -7.00
C PRO A 487 0.50 20.11 -5.82
N GLU A 488 1.17 20.91 -4.99
CA GLU A 488 0.54 21.58 -3.85
C GLU A 488 -0.39 22.69 -4.34
N PHE A 489 -1.64 22.32 -4.65
CA PHE A 489 -2.67 23.27 -5.03
C PHE A 489 -4.01 22.90 -4.36
N PRO A 490 -4.55 23.75 -3.48
CA PRO A 490 -5.71 23.40 -2.69
C PRO A 490 -6.97 23.36 -3.55
N TRP A 491 -7.73 22.27 -3.44
CA TRP A 491 -9.07 22.16 -4.00
C TRP A 491 -10.08 22.95 -3.14
N ASN A 492 -10.21 24.25 -3.43
CA ASN A 492 -11.09 25.17 -2.68
C ASN A 492 -11.78 26.18 -3.61
N LYS A 493 -12.43 27.21 -3.04
CA LYS A 493 -13.16 28.24 -3.80
C LYS A 493 -12.29 29.01 -4.81
N ASN A 494 -10.97 29.06 -4.61
CA ASN A 494 -10.01 29.73 -5.49
C ASN A 494 -9.44 28.79 -6.56
N PHE A 495 -9.87 27.53 -6.60
CA PHE A 495 -9.40 26.58 -7.59
C PHE A 495 -9.80 27.03 -9.00
N THR A 496 -8.80 27.06 -9.90
CA THR A 496 -9.02 27.23 -11.34
C THR A 496 -8.24 26.15 -12.09
N ILE A 497 -8.83 25.64 -13.18
CA ILE A 497 -8.17 24.64 -14.04
C ILE A 497 -6.85 25.19 -14.59
N THR A 498 -6.85 26.44 -15.05
CA THR A 498 -5.64 27.11 -15.56
C THR A 498 -4.57 27.24 -14.48
N GLY A 499 -4.93 27.68 -13.27
CA GLY A 499 -3.96 27.78 -12.18
C GLY A 499 -3.36 26.42 -11.80
N TYR A 500 -4.19 25.36 -11.78
CA TYR A 500 -3.70 24.01 -11.50
C TYR A 500 -2.76 23.47 -12.58
N LEU A 501 -3.09 23.72 -13.85
CA LEU A 501 -2.22 23.41 -14.99
C LEU A 501 -0.87 24.12 -14.87
N THR A 502 -0.85 25.40 -14.52
CA THR A 502 0.39 26.14 -14.25
C THR A 502 1.21 25.46 -13.15
N HIS A 503 0.58 25.02 -12.05
CA HIS A 503 1.29 24.31 -10.98
C HIS A 503 1.81 22.93 -11.41
N ILE A 504 1.11 22.23 -12.33
CA ILE A 504 1.60 21.00 -12.95
C ILE A 504 2.88 21.30 -13.76
N HIS A 505 2.85 22.32 -14.61
CA HIS A 505 4.01 22.74 -15.40
C HIS A 505 5.18 23.17 -14.50
N GLU A 506 4.92 23.95 -13.45
CA GLU A 506 5.93 24.34 -12.46
C GLU A 506 6.49 23.14 -11.70
N CYS A 507 5.66 22.15 -11.35
CA CYS A 507 6.10 20.94 -10.67
C CYS A 507 7.02 20.10 -11.56
N ASN A 508 6.62 19.89 -12.83
CA ASN A 508 7.45 19.21 -13.81
C ASN A 508 8.78 19.98 -14.01
N ALA A 509 8.73 21.30 -14.18
CA ALA A 509 9.92 22.14 -14.36
C ALA A 509 10.85 22.14 -13.14
N LYS A 510 10.31 22.17 -11.91
CA LYS A 510 11.11 22.05 -10.67
C LYS A 510 11.83 20.71 -10.60
N GLU A 511 11.15 19.63 -10.98
CA GLU A 511 11.77 18.29 -11.01
C GLU A 511 12.86 18.22 -12.08
N THR A 512 12.65 18.82 -13.25
CA THR A 512 13.68 19.03 -14.28
C THR A 512 14.90 19.76 -13.70
N THR A 513 14.70 20.93 -13.09
CA THR A 513 15.79 21.73 -12.49
C THR A 513 16.54 20.96 -11.42
N ALA A 514 15.83 20.27 -10.52
CA ALA A 514 16.43 19.51 -9.42
C ALA A 514 17.22 18.29 -9.89
N TRP A 515 16.86 17.68 -11.01
CA TRP A 515 17.58 16.53 -11.57
C TRP A 515 18.74 16.92 -12.48
N ILE A 516 18.58 18.01 -13.22
CA ILE A 516 19.38 18.28 -14.42
C ILE A 516 20.24 19.52 -14.24
N LEU A 517 19.69 20.58 -13.65
CA LEU A 517 20.40 21.86 -13.51
C LEU A 517 21.23 21.96 -12.24
N SER A 518 21.09 21.02 -11.30
CA SER A 518 21.85 21.05 -10.05
C SER A 518 23.29 20.57 -10.18
N ASP A 519 23.63 19.81 -11.25
CA ASP A 519 24.96 19.24 -11.48
C ASP A 519 25.24 18.98 -12.98
N PRO A 520 25.63 20.01 -13.75
CA PRO A 520 25.94 19.88 -15.18
C PRO A 520 27.12 18.94 -15.48
N GLU A 521 28.13 18.88 -14.61
CA GLU A 521 29.29 17.99 -14.76
C GLU A 521 28.89 16.51 -14.70
N ARG A 522 27.88 16.17 -13.90
CA ARG A 522 27.29 14.83 -13.89
C ARG A 522 26.64 14.46 -15.23
N LEU A 523 25.96 15.40 -15.89
CA LEU A 523 25.36 15.14 -17.20
C LEU A 523 26.43 14.91 -18.27
N GLU A 524 27.51 15.70 -18.25
CA GLU A 524 28.65 15.52 -19.14
C GLU A 524 29.33 14.15 -18.94
N ARG A 525 29.52 13.71 -17.68
CA ARG A 525 30.02 12.35 -17.36
C ARG A 525 29.18 11.24 -17.96
N HIS A 526 27.86 11.44 -18.07
CA HIS A 526 26.94 10.50 -18.67
C HIS A 526 26.67 10.76 -20.16
N GLY A 527 27.53 11.54 -20.84
CA GLY A 527 27.53 11.71 -22.30
C GLY A 527 26.57 12.77 -22.84
N VAL A 528 26.11 13.71 -21.99
CA VAL A 528 25.31 14.86 -22.39
C VAL A 528 26.21 16.09 -22.45
N HIS A 529 26.80 16.35 -23.62
CA HIS A 529 27.81 17.41 -23.81
C HIS A 529 27.25 18.76 -24.27
N SER A 530 25.98 18.79 -24.70
CA SER A 530 25.23 20.03 -24.94
C SER A 530 23.74 19.76 -24.78
N LEU A 531 23.01 20.75 -24.24
CA LEU A 531 21.55 20.76 -24.24
C LEU A 531 20.99 21.22 -25.60
N ASP A 532 21.84 21.65 -26.52
CA ASP A 532 21.44 22.11 -27.85
C ASP A 532 20.88 20.93 -28.67
N GLY A 533 19.57 20.99 -28.96
CA GLY A 533 18.84 19.95 -29.68
C GLY A 533 18.11 18.93 -28.80
N PHE A 534 18.35 18.93 -27.48
CA PHE A 534 17.59 18.15 -26.51
C PHE A 534 16.87 19.11 -25.56
N GLU A 535 15.61 19.46 -25.87
CA GLU A 535 14.78 20.26 -24.96
C GLU A 535 14.42 19.42 -23.74
N ILE A 536 15.32 19.39 -22.76
CA ILE A 536 15.13 18.73 -21.47
C ILE A 536 13.87 19.23 -20.73
N ALA A 537 13.48 20.47 -20.99
CA ALA A 537 12.23 21.03 -20.49
C ALA A 537 11.00 20.22 -20.93
N ASP A 538 11.06 19.54 -22.08
CA ASP A 538 10.03 18.64 -22.62
C ASP A 538 10.25 17.16 -22.23
N ALA A 539 11.37 16.84 -21.59
CA ALA A 539 11.74 15.47 -21.22
C ALA A 539 11.10 15.00 -19.89
N VAL A 540 10.71 15.93 -19.01
CA VAL A 540 10.09 15.59 -17.72
C VAL A 540 8.60 15.88 -17.75
N GLN A 541 7.81 14.82 -17.73
CA GLN A 541 6.36 14.86 -17.65
C GLN A 541 5.90 13.87 -16.60
N ARG A 542 5.99 14.24 -15.32
CA ARG A 542 5.53 13.40 -14.20
C ARG A 542 4.01 13.44 -14.03
N LEU A 543 3.44 14.58 -14.38
CA LEU A 543 2.02 14.88 -14.35
C LEU A 543 1.60 15.34 -15.74
N SER A 544 0.56 14.71 -16.28
CA SER A 544 -0.07 15.09 -17.54
C SER A 544 -1.49 15.52 -17.28
N GLY A 545 -1.96 16.57 -17.92
CA GLY A 545 -3.35 16.96 -17.83
C GLY A 545 -3.91 17.44 -19.16
N ALA A 546 -5.14 17.01 -19.46
CA ALA A 546 -5.81 17.29 -20.71
C ALA A 546 -7.32 17.52 -20.50
N PRO A 547 -8.01 18.26 -21.39
CA PRO A 547 -9.44 18.51 -21.25
C PRO A 547 -10.31 17.28 -21.56
N THR A 548 -9.79 16.28 -22.27
CA THR A 548 -10.49 15.02 -22.59
C THR A 548 -9.61 13.80 -22.33
N ILE A 549 -10.23 12.62 -22.23
CA ILE A 549 -9.50 11.36 -22.05
C ILE A 549 -8.79 10.93 -23.33
N GLU A 550 -9.35 11.23 -24.50
CA GLU A 550 -8.73 10.94 -25.79
C GLU A 550 -7.38 11.65 -25.91
N LEU A 551 -7.34 12.91 -25.49
CA LEU A 551 -6.10 13.66 -25.43
C LEU A 551 -5.18 13.11 -24.35
N LEU A 552 -5.67 12.87 -23.13
CA LEU A 552 -4.84 12.39 -22.02
C LEU A 552 -4.16 11.03 -22.31
N LEU A 553 -4.81 10.18 -23.11
CA LEU A 553 -4.28 8.88 -23.54
C LEU A 553 -3.51 8.96 -24.87
N HIS A 554 -3.29 10.15 -25.43
CA HIS A 554 -2.46 10.32 -26.62
C HIS A 554 -0.97 10.27 -26.25
N PRO A 555 -0.07 9.72 -27.10
CA PRO A 555 1.38 9.65 -26.86
C PRO A 555 2.08 10.96 -26.44
N GLN A 556 1.51 12.11 -26.79
CA GLN A 556 2.03 13.43 -26.41
C GLN A 556 1.85 13.75 -24.91
N TYR A 557 0.98 13.01 -24.21
CA TYR A 557 0.74 13.15 -22.78
C TYR A 557 1.34 11.98 -21.98
N ASP A 558 2.17 11.14 -22.60
CA ASP A 558 2.91 10.08 -21.94
C ASP A 558 3.71 10.61 -20.75
N LEU A 559 3.69 9.89 -19.63
CA LEU A 559 4.56 10.29 -18.54
C LEU A 559 5.99 9.99 -18.97
N ARG A 560 6.89 10.95 -18.75
CA ARG A 560 8.30 10.88 -19.14
C ARG A 560 9.13 11.21 -17.93
N LEU A 561 9.91 10.24 -17.45
CA LEU A 561 10.70 10.36 -16.24
C LEU A 561 12.18 10.14 -16.60
N PRO A 562 13.05 11.14 -16.42
CA PRO A 562 14.48 10.95 -16.63
C PRO A 562 15.03 10.01 -15.56
N VAL A 563 15.96 9.15 -15.97
CA VAL A 563 16.64 8.20 -15.10
C VAL A 563 18.03 7.89 -15.65
N ILE A 564 19.04 7.88 -14.78
CA ILE A 564 20.39 7.42 -15.11
C ILE A 564 20.46 5.92 -14.80
N LEU A 565 20.88 5.13 -15.78
CA LEU A 565 20.89 3.67 -15.70
C LEU A 565 22.14 3.08 -16.36
N PRO A 566 22.62 1.92 -15.87
CA PRO A 566 23.53 1.08 -16.63
C PRO A 566 22.93 0.62 -17.97
N CYS A 567 23.67 0.76 -19.07
CA CYS A 567 23.22 0.44 -20.42
C CYS A 567 22.78 -1.03 -20.59
N ASN A 568 23.47 -1.96 -19.93
CA ASN A 568 23.13 -3.38 -19.92
C ASN A 568 21.77 -3.66 -19.23
N PHE A 569 21.49 -2.98 -18.12
CA PHE A 569 20.19 -3.06 -17.44
C PHE A 569 19.07 -2.52 -18.33
N VAL A 570 19.30 -1.45 -19.09
CA VAL A 570 18.32 -0.90 -20.03
C VAL A 570 17.92 -1.92 -21.10
N LEU A 571 18.90 -2.63 -21.68
CA LEU A 571 18.64 -3.68 -22.67
C LEU A 571 17.78 -4.79 -22.06
N TYR A 572 18.16 -5.28 -20.87
CA TYR A 572 17.41 -6.31 -20.15
C TYR A 572 16.00 -5.87 -19.77
N ALA A 573 15.84 -4.67 -19.21
CA ALA A 573 14.54 -4.14 -18.80
C ALA A 573 13.59 -3.98 -20.01
N ASN A 574 14.08 -3.43 -21.11
CA ASN A 574 13.28 -3.30 -22.34
C ASN A 574 12.90 -4.67 -22.92
N GLU A 575 13.83 -5.64 -22.95
CA GLU A 575 13.54 -6.99 -23.43
C GLU A 575 12.51 -7.70 -22.54
N LEU A 576 12.70 -7.66 -21.23
CA LEU A 576 11.81 -8.30 -20.26
C LEU A 576 10.40 -7.71 -20.31
N VAL A 577 10.29 -6.38 -20.43
CA VAL A 577 9.00 -5.69 -20.57
C VAL A 577 8.35 -6.00 -21.92
N ALA A 578 9.10 -6.04 -23.01
CA ALA A 578 8.58 -6.44 -24.33
C ALA A 578 8.00 -7.86 -24.31
N GLN A 579 8.66 -8.80 -23.64
CA GLN A 579 8.15 -10.16 -23.43
C GLN A 579 6.85 -10.17 -22.61
N ALA A 580 6.79 -9.36 -21.54
CA ALA A 580 5.59 -9.22 -20.72
C ALA A 580 4.41 -8.60 -21.49
N GLN A 581 4.68 -7.57 -22.30
CA GLN A 581 3.70 -6.95 -23.19
C GLN A 581 3.13 -7.96 -24.18
N ALA A 582 4.00 -8.74 -24.85
CA ALA A 582 3.57 -9.77 -25.79
C ALA A 582 2.66 -10.82 -25.11
N LEU A 583 3.01 -11.26 -23.90
CA LEU A 583 2.20 -12.21 -23.12
C LEU A 583 0.86 -11.62 -22.65
N ALA A 584 0.80 -10.31 -22.41
CA ALA A 584 -0.43 -9.57 -22.11
C ALA A 584 -1.27 -9.23 -23.36
N GLY A 585 -0.83 -9.62 -24.56
CA GLY A 585 -1.50 -9.31 -25.83
C GLY A 585 -1.37 -7.84 -26.25
N LEU A 586 -0.37 -7.13 -25.72
CA LEU A 586 -0.07 -5.74 -26.05
C LEU A 586 0.99 -5.66 -27.15
N HIS A 587 0.98 -4.56 -27.91
CA HIS A 587 2.05 -4.27 -28.85
C HIS A 587 3.36 -3.96 -28.09
N PRO A 588 4.46 -4.70 -28.34
CA PRO A 588 5.72 -4.43 -27.65
C PRO A 588 6.23 -3.02 -27.95
N CYS A 589 6.60 -2.29 -26.89
CA CYS A 589 7.24 -0.99 -27.01
C CYS A 589 8.39 -0.87 -26.02
N LYS A 590 9.43 -0.13 -26.39
CA LYS A 590 10.51 0.20 -25.45
C LYS A 590 9.96 1.17 -24.40
N ILE A 591 10.23 0.89 -23.14
CA ILE A 591 9.88 1.79 -22.02
C ILE A 591 11.02 2.73 -21.66
N LEU A 592 12.24 2.41 -22.10
CA LEU A 592 13.45 3.19 -21.86
C LEU A 592 14.08 3.55 -23.21
N GLU A 593 14.17 4.84 -23.47
CA GLU A 593 14.77 5.40 -24.68
C GLU A 593 15.98 6.26 -24.30
N PRO A 594 17.09 6.21 -25.05
CA PRO A 594 18.22 7.12 -24.82
C PRO A 594 17.74 8.57 -24.89
N ALA A 595 18.18 9.39 -23.94
CA ALA A 595 17.93 10.83 -24.02
C ALA A 595 18.61 11.45 -25.25
N VAL A 596 19.77 10.92 -25.66
CA VAL A 596 20.50 11.34 -26.87
C VAL A 596 20.25 10.32 -27.99
N PRO A 597 19.55 10.68 -29.10
CA PRO A 597 19.09 9.75 -30.14
C PRO A 597 20.17 8.90 -30.82
N ASP A 598 21.40 9.41 -30.91
CA ASP A 598 22.52 8.77 -31.63
C ASP A 598 23.47 7.97 -30.73
N ARG A 599 23.13 7.77 -29.45
CA ARG A 599 23.98 6.99 -28.55
C ARG A 599 23.79 5.50 -28.80
N GLU A 600 24.82 4.83 -29.35
CA GLU A 600 24.85 3.37 -29.41
C GLU A 600 24.84 2.77 -27.99
N LEU A 601 23.90 1.85 -27.73
CA LEU A 601 23.88 1.08 -26.49
C LEU A 601 24.93 -0.03 -26.59
N VAL A 602 26.14 0.27 -26.15
CA VAL A 602 27.26 -0.67 -26.18
C VAL A 602 27.37 -1.39 -24.83
N GLY A 603 26.78 -2.58 -24.71
CA GLY A 603 26.95 -3.45 -23.53
C GLY A 603 28.27 -4.26 -23.55
N ARG A 604 29.33 -3.73 -24.16
CA ARG A 604 30.53 -4.50 -24.57
C ARG A 604 31.81 -4.17 -23.78
N SER A 605 31.79 -3.24 -22.82
CA SER A 605 32.94 -2.90 -21.97
C SER A 605 33.01 -3.78 -20.71
N ASP A 606 34.22 -3.98 -20.19
CA ASP A 606 34.46 -4.63 -18.89
C ASP A 606 33.98 -3.74 -17.71
N GLU A 607 33.70 -2.46 -17.99
CA GLU A 607 33.19 -1.45 -17.04
C GLU A 607 31.70 -1.17 -17.25
N GLU A 608 30.98 -0.87 -16.16
CA GLU A 608 29.55 -0.54 -16.16
C GLU A 608 29.33 0.84 -16.81
N GLN A 609 28.89 0.87 -18.07
CA GLN A 609 28.60 2.14 -18.73
C GLN A 609 27.20 2.63 -18.36
N GLU A 610 27.11 3.78 -17.69
CA GLU A 610 25.85 4.45 -17.39
C GLU A 610 25.47 5.49 -18.44
N GLY A 611 24.16 5.71 -18.61
CA GLY A 611 23.63 6.75 -19.49
C GLY A 611 22.33 7.35 -18.98
N LEU A 612 21.98 8.50 -19.55
CA LEU A 612 20.69 9.15 -19.30
C LEU A 612 19.62 8.57 -20.25
N PHE A 613 18.52 8.13 -19.66
CA PHE A 613 17.37 7.56 -20.37
C PHE A 613 16.08 8.26 -19.97
N VAL A 614 15.12 8.24 -20.89
CA VAL A 614 13.73 8.64 -20.63
C VAL A 614 12.92 7.38 -20.39
N TRP A 615 12.41 7.23 -19.17
CA TRP A 615 11.41 6.22 -18.84
C TRP A 615 10.03 6.74 -19.23
N ARG A 616 9.44 6.09 -20.24
CA ARG A 616 8.13 6.43 -20.78
C ARG A 616 7.05 5.49 -20.26
N ILE A 617 5.97 6.05 -19.72
CA ILE A 617 4.80 5.31 -19.23
C ILE A 617 3.60 5.62 -20.14
N THR A 618 3.30 4.67 -21.02
CA THR A 618 2.19 4.75 -21.99
C THR A 618 0.84 4.39 -21.34
N PRO A 619 -0.31 4.68 -21.99
CA PRO A 619 -1.63 4.27 -21.51
C PRO A 619 -1.80 2.77 -21.27
N GLU A 620 -1.08 1.92 -21.98
CA GLU A 620 -1.12 0.46 -21.82
C GLU A 620 -0.25 0.02 -20.63
N MET A 621 0.82 0.76 -20.37
CA MET A 621 1.81 0.46 -19.32
C MET A 621 1.57 1.20 -18.00
N MET A 622 0.59 2.11 -17.94
CA MET A 622 0.29 2.87 -16.72
C MET A 622 -0.40 2.04 -15.63
N TRP A 623 -0.91 0.85 -15.97
CA TRP A 623 -1.62 -0.02 -15.04
C TRP A 623 -0.65 -0.89 -14.24
N GLN A 624 -0.69 -0.78 -12.92
CA GLN A 624 0.03 -1.69 -12.02
C GLN A 624 -0.61 -3.09 -12.04
N ARG A 625 0.21 -4.11 -11.77
CA ARG A 625 -0.18 -5.54 -11.75
C ARG A 625 -0.64 -6.09 -13.10
N LEU A 626 -0.17 -5.48 -14.18
CA LEU A 626 -0.28 -6.04 -15.53
C LEU A 626 0.50 -7.37 -15.61
N ASP A 627 1.76 -7.33 -15.21
CA ASP A 627 2.66 -8.47 -15.16
C ASP A 627 3.68 -8.23 -14.05
N ARG A 628 4.02 -9.29 -13.30
CA ARG A 628 4.95 -9.19 -12.18
C ARG A 628 6.31 -8.64 -12.61
N ARG A 629 6.81 -9.03 -13.78
CA ARG A 629 8.11 -8.58 -14.30
C ARG A 629 8.11 -7.08 -14.56
N VAL A 630 6.99 -6.54 -15.05
CA VAL A 630 6.84 -5.09 -15.31
C VAL A 630 6.86 -4.33 -13.98
N ASP A 631 6.10 -4.78 -12.98
CA ASP A 631 6.09 -4.16 -11.65
C ASP A 631 7.50 -4.16 -11.03
N GLU A 632 8.25 -5.26 -11.19
CA GLU A 632 9.62 -5.38 -10.67
C GLU A 632 10.61 -4.44 -11.37
N VAL A 633 10.53 -4.33 -12.70
CA VAL A 633 11.32 -3.36 -13.46
C VAL A 633 10.98 -1.93 -13.00
N PHE A 634 9.70 -1.62 -12.82
CA PHE A 634 9.26 -0.28 -12.38
C PHE A 634 9.75 0.04 -10.97
N GLU A 635 9.74 -0.92 -10.04
CA GLU A 635 10.30 -0.73 -8.70
C GLU A 635 11.81 -0.47 -8.72
N VAL A 636 12.57 -1.19 -9.55
CA VAL A 636 14.00 -0.96 -9.74
C VAL A 636 14.26 0.42 -10.37
N LEU A 637 13.48 0.82 -11.36
CA LEU A 637 13.56 2.16 -11.97
C LEU A 637 13.30 3.26 -10.93
N GLN A 638 12.31 3.06 -10.05
CA GLN A 638 12.05 3.99 -8.95
C GLN A 638 13.20 4.00 -7.93
N ALA A 639 13.82 2.86 -7.63
CA ALA A 639 14.99 2.80 -6.77
C ALA A 639 16.17 3.59 -7.37
N PHE A 640 16.46 3.41 -8.66
CA PHE A 640 17.44 4.24 -9.37
C PHE A 640 17.08 5.73 -9.30
N ARG A 641 15.82 6.10 -9.55
CA ARG A 641 15.40 7.51 -9.45
C ARG A 641 15.59 8.10 -8.05
N ARG A 642 15.26 7.36 -6.99
CA ARG A 642 15.45 7.82 -5.60
C ARG A 642 16.93 8.00 -5.26
N THR A 643 17.78 7.07 -5.70
CA THR A 643 19.24 7.15 -5.52
C THR A 643 19.82 8.32 -6.29
N ASN A 644 19.40 8.49 -7.56
CA ASN A 644 19.91 9.51 -8.45
C ASN A 644 19.47 10.94 -8.09
N GLY A 645 18.31 11.10 -7.45
CA GLY A 645 17.78 12.40 -7.02
C GLY A 645 18.49 13.04 -5.81
N HIS A 646 19.50 12.39 -5.22
CA HIS A 646 20.25 12.92 -4.08
C HIS A 646 21.73 13.14 -4.41
N LEU A 647 22.14 14.40 -4.50
CA LEU A 647 23.52 14.85 -4.70
C LEU A 647 24.43 14.34 -3.56
N GLY A 648 25.40 13.48 -3.88
CA GLY A 648 26.40 12.98 -2.95
C GLY A 648 27.36 12.00 -3.64
N GLU A 649 28.53 11.76 -3.03
CA GLU A 649 29.65 10.96 -3.57
C GLU A 649 29.23 9.58 -4.13
N GLU A 650 29.88 9.15 -5.21
CA GLU A 650 29.58 7.92 -5.97
C GLU A 650 29.61 6.65 -5.10
N MET A 651 30.56 6.51 -4.17
CA MET A 651 30.62 5.35 -3.26
C MET A 651 29.36 5.22 -2.37
N LEU A 652 28.72 6.34 -2.02
CA LEU A 652 27.47 6.34 -1.24
C LEU A 652 26.25 5.99 -2.12
N GLN A 653 26.33 6.08 -3.45
CA GLN A 653 25.19 5.81 -4.34
C GLN A 653 24.91 4.30 -4.47
N ALA A 654 25.94 3.48 -4.65
CA ALA A 654 25.79 2.02 -4.73
C ALA A 654 25.22 1.43 -3.43
N GLY A 655 25.70 1.90 -2.26
CA GLY A 655 25.16 1.54 -0.95
C GLY A 655 23.69 1.94 -0.79
N ARG A 656 23.34 3.17 -1.20
CA ARG A 656 21.94 3.67 -1.16
C ARG A 656 21.00 2.88 -2.07
N PHE A 657 21.44 2.53 -3.28
CA PHE A 657 20.66 1.70 -4.19
C PHE A 657 20.41 0.31 -3.59
N ARG A 658 21.44 -0.32 -3.01
CA ARG A 658 21.31 -1.59 -2.31
C ARG A 658 20.32 -1.50 -1.15
N ASP A 659 20.35 -0.43 -0.36
CA ASP A 659 19.39 -0.22 0.72
C ASP A 659 17.94 -0.09 0.24
N GLU A 660 17.72 0.60 -0.88
CA GLU A 660 16.38 0.71 -1.48
C GLU A 660 15.86 -0.65 -1.95
N LEU A 661 16.70 -1.49 -2.56
CA LEU A 661 16.33 -2.86 -2.94
C LEU A 661 16.13 -3.77 -1.71
N LEU A 662 16.96 -3.66 -0.67
CA LEU A 662 16.79 -4.43 0.58
C LEU A 662 15.50 -4.08 1.31
N LYS A 663 15.11 -2.80 1.32
CA LYS A 663 13.78 -2.40 1.80
C LYS A 663 12.69 -3.06 0.95
N ALA A 664 12.86 -3.10 -0.38
CA ALA A 664 11.92 -3.74 -1.26
C ALA A 664 11.77 -5.25 -1.00
N GLU A 665 12.88 -5.94 -0.75
CA GLU A 665 12.92 -7.37 -0.45
C GLU A 665 12.35 -7.71 0.92
N THR A 666 12.64 -6.89 1.93
CA THR A 666 12.08 -7.08 3.29
C THR A 666 10.55 -7.05 3.28
N ARG A 667 9.94 -6.25 2.40
CA ARG A 667 8.46 -6.22 2.21
C ARG A 667 7.89 -7.55 1.71
N ARG A 668 8.72 -8.37 1.06
CA ARG A 668 8.30 -9.57 0.34
C ARG A 668 8.54 -10.86 1.12
N ARG A 669 9.42 -10.82 2.13
CA ARG A 669 9.64 -11.96 3.02
C ARG A 669 8.34 -12.30 3.74
N GLN A 670 7.88 -13.53 3.54
CA GLN A 670 6.77 -14.14 4.27
C GLN A 670 7.27 -14.68 5.62
N ASP A 671 7.92 -13.84 6.41
CA ASP A 671 8.16 -14.18 7.81
C ASP A 671 6.81 -14.17 8.54
N SER A 672 6.67 -14.92 9.63
CA SER A 672 5.43 -14.85 10.40
C SER A 672 5.22 -13.41 10.92
N GLU A 673 3.96 -12.94 10.90
CA GLU A 673 3.59 -11.58 11.33
C GLU A 673 4.22 -11.19 12.68
N PHE A 674 4.14 -12.12 13.63
CA PHE A 674 4.63 -11.94 15.00
C PHE A 674 6.16 -12.01 15.11
N GLU A 675 6.82 -12.88 14.34
CA GLU A 675 8.30 -12.90 14.30
C GLU A 675 8.85 -11.63 13.64
N SER A 676 8.18 -11.16 12.58
CA SER A 676 8.52 -9.89 11.91
C SER A 676 8.42 -8.72 12.88
N PHE A 677 7.36 -8.70 13.69
CA PHE A 677 7.18 -7.72 14.74
C PHE A 677 8.26 -7.80 15.81
N GLY A 678 8.52 -8.99 16.36
CA GLY A 678 9.56 -9.22 17.36
C GLY A 678 10.95 -8.76 16.87
N ARG A 679 11.30 -9.12 15.62
CA ARG A 679 12.55 -8.70 15.00
C ARG A 679 12.60 -7.19 14.77
N TRP A 680 11.50 -6.57 14.37
CA TRP A 680 11.45 -5.12 14.12
C TRP A 680 11.63 -4.32 15.42
N VAL A 681 10.89 -4.66 16.47
CA VAL A 681 11.01 -4.03 17.79
C VAL A 681 12.35 -4.37 18.45
N GLY A 682 12.93 -5.55 18.14
CA GLY A 682 14.20 -6.04 18.68
C GLY A 682 15.48 -5.47 18.04
N ARG A 683 15.40 -4.76 16.91
CA ARG A 683 16.61 -4.26 16.19
C ARG A 683 17.36 -3.20 16.99
N SER A 684 18.65 -3.40 17.28
CA SER A 684 19.47 -2.32 17.85
C SER A 684 19.50 -1.09 16.92
N PRO A 685 19.45 0.15 17.46
CA PRO A 685 19.62 1.36 16.66
C PRO A 685 20.94 1.34 15.87
N PRO A 686 21.02 1.93 14.67
CA PRO A 686 22.21 1.88 13.82
C PRO A 686 23.51 2.49 14.40
N ALA A 687 23.49 3.11 15.58
CA ALA A 687 24.62 3.88 16.13
C ALA A 687 25.65 3.09 16.95
N LEU A 688 25.39 1.83 17.33
CA LEU A 688 26.21 1.12 18.33
C LEU A 688 27.20 0.10 17.76
N ARG A 689 27.29 -0.07 16.44
CA ARG A 689 28.15 -1.11 15.84
C ARG A 689 29.61 -0.69 15.62
N GLU A 690 29.96 0.59 15.74
CA GLU A 690 31.32 1.07 15.43
C GLU A 690 31.86 2.18 16.36
N LEU A 691 31.55 2.14 17.66
CA LEU A 691 32.39 2.87 18.62
C LEU A 691 33.37 1.87 19.24
N PRO A 692 34.70 2.07 19.09
CA PRO A 692 35.66 1.25 19.81
C PRO A 692 35.33 1.37 21.30
N ARG A 693 35.25 0.22 21.98
CA ARG A 693 35.20 0.20 23.45
C ARG A 693 36.34 1.08 23.94
N ARG A 694 36.03 2.10 24.75
CA ARG A 694 37.04 2.82 25.52
C ARG A 694 37.66 1.81 26.48
N GLU A 695 38.67 1.08 26.00
CA GLU A 695 39.64 0.41 26.84
C GLU A 695 40.54 1.51 27.41
N GLU A 696 40.50 1.63 28.74
CA GLU A 696 41.65 1.84 29.61
C GLU A 696 42.76 2.75 29.05
N PHE A 697 42.56 4.07 29.10
CA PHE A 697 43.69 4.95 29.38
C PHE A 697 43.80 5.11 30.89
N GLY A 698 44.74 4.34 31.44
CA GLY A 698 45.16 4.41 32.82
C GLY A 698 45.65 5.80 33.21
N SER A 699 45.54 6.00 34.53
CA SER A 699 46.32 6.91 35.36
C SER A 699 47.59 7.45 34.70
N ASP A 700 47.64 8.76 34.50
CA ASP A 700 48.72 9.63 34.97
C ASP A 700 48.38 11.08 34.60
N VAL A 701 47.68 11.76 35.50
CA VAL A 701 47.70 13.22 35.57
C VAL A 701 48.36 13.55 36.89
N SER A 702 49.67 13.77 36.82
CA SER A 702 50.44 14.41 37.86
C SER A 702 50.13 15.90 37.87
N ASP A 703 49.79 16.40 39.05
CA ASP A 703 49.72 17.81 39.41
C ASP A 703 50.95 18.61 38.95
N SER A 704 50.72 19.76 38.31
CA SER A 704 51.54 20.96 38.49
C SER A 704 50.81 22.20 37.94
N ASP A 705 50.19 22.92 38.87
CA ASP A 705 50.33 24.36 39.14
C ASP A 705 50.22 25.44 38.05
N SER A 706 49.47 26.47 38.48
CA SER A 706 49.65 27.92 38.26
C SER A 706 49.23 28.48 36.89
N GLU A 707 48.70 29.69 36.76
CA GLU A 707 48.13 30.72 37.64
C GLU A 707 47.38 31.68 36.70
N SER A 708 46.55 32.53 37.28
CA SER A 708 45.85 33.69 36.70
C SER A 708 46.57 34.47 35.58
N ASP A 709 45.87 34.73 34.48
CA ASP A 709 45.36 36.06 34.07
C ASP A 709 44.41 35.95 32.85
#